data_AF-A0A6P1IKB0-F1
#
_entry.id   AF-A0A6P1IKB0-F1
#
_cell.length_a   1.000
_cell.length_b   1.000
_cell.length_c   1.000
_cell.angle_alpha   90.00
_cell.angle_beta   90.00
_cell.angle_gamma   90.00
#
_symmetry.space_group_name_H-M   'P 1'
#
loop_
_entity.id
_entity.type
_entity.pdbx_description
1 polymer ?
#
loop_
_entity_poly.entity_id
_entity_poly.type
_entity_poly.pdbx_seq_one_letter_code
_entity_poly.pdbx_strand_id
1 'polypeptide(L)'
;MFRAFSSGKLTTLVFHKIPQVRHPLSPAELDLAAFTAVLRTTLRRFRILPLDEALVALRAGNLPANAACITFDDGYPDWLGGVVPVLEQLGVHATFFVTSGQYSGLPMWNERILHAVAAAPPGTPTLQWPGVDLSPLRFGDATERQSTIRRLDDFLKYQEPMEKERLLTALEQHTGFERSRVPVMDVADLRALHSRGFGIGGHSVTHPILSRCTAEKAFEEIAGAREQIESIIRGKVTAFAYPNGAPGKDFGPEHIEMVRRAGYRYALTTLRGVASADTSLLQVPRFTPWGPTTAHMNLQFMRNLSQRMPMLAETTTEQKRALMVAFHFPPQAGSSGILRTLNFVKYLPQQGWSTSVLAATPCAFEEQRNDLVSSIPSQTSVVRATALDAARHLSIKGKYPRLIALPDRWSSWWLPAVWVGMKEIRRQPPKLIWSTYPISTAHLIGASLSSLSGLPWVADFRDPMVNSEYPVDRMQRRVWQWLEARVLRTASACVFTTASAAEAYGRRYPEHAAKCHVIENGYDEEAFAQVVPSREGVEEGKLLLLHSGLIYPKDRDPSTFFAAVRMLIDEGHLDPRRLCIRFRAPHHGDEVMACAQRYDLTACVEVGAPIPYHRAIAEMMGADMLLVFQGSNFNTQIPAKIYEYLRSERPILAVVDPAGGTAAQLRRFHAVHIADIHAEDAIRVSLLAALGVCASPEQQLALASNRNLVLSYSRSSQAGSLGRLFDRIAETST
;
A
#
# COMPACT_ATOMS: atom_id res chain seq x y z
N MET A 1 -2.79 30.49 -8.51
CA MET A 1 -1.33 30.41 -8.25
C MET A 1 -0.99 29.41 -7.14
N PHE A 2 -1.40 29.59 -5.88
CA PHE A 2 -1.12 28.67 -4.75
C PHE A 2 -1.40 27.19 -5.05
N ARG A 3 -2.57 26.89 -5.62
CA ARG A 3 -3.01 25.53 -6.00
C ARG A 3 -2.08 24.83 -6.99
N ALA A 4 -1.45 25.56 -7.92
CA ALA A 4 -0.51 24.98 -8.86
C ALA A 4 0.83 24.65 -8.18
N PHE A 5 1.27 25.49 -7.25
CA PHE A 5 2.51 25.31 -6.49
C PHE A 5 2.46 24.19 -5.45
N SER A 6 1.27 23.84 -4.97
CA SER A 6 1.02 22.83 -3.93
C SER A 6 0.57 21.46 -4.48
N SER A 7 0.34 21.34 -5.79
CA SER A 7 -0.09 20.09 -6.39
C SER A 7 0.96 18.99 -6.19
N GLY A 8 0.53 17.81 -5.72
CA GLY A 8 1.44 16.68 -5.45
C GLY A 8 2.42 16.91 -4.31
N LYS A 9 2.17 17.89 -3.44
CA LYS A 9 2.99 18.23 -2.27
C LYS A 9 2.15 18.20 -1.00
N LEU A 10 2.67 17.52 0.02
CA LEU A 10 2.05 17.44 1.34
C LEU A 10 2.80 18.35 2.33
N THR A 11 2.06 19.23 3.00
CA THR A 11 2.58 20.01 4.13
C THR A 11 2.19 19.35 5.45
N THR A 12 3.14 19.08 6.33
CA THR A 12 2.83 18.51 7.65
C THR A 12 3.18 19.51 8.74
N LEU A 13 2.20 19.87 9.56
CA LEU A 13 2.36 20.81 10.67
C LEU A 13 2.61 20.05 11.96
N VAL A 14 3.56 20.51 12.76
CA VAL A 14 3.86 19.92 14.07
C VAL A 14 3.56 20.89 15.20
N PHE A 15 2.82 20.43 16.19
CA PHE A 15 2.55 21.09 17.45
C PHE A 15 3.07 20.22 18.61
N HIS A 16 3.19 20.77 19.80
CA HIS A 16 3.57 20.03 21.01
C HIS A 16 2.52 20.33 22.09
N LYS A 17 2.95 20.92 23.21
CA LYS A 17 2.07 21.43 24.26
C LYS A 17 1.23 22.62 23.78
N ILE A 18 -0.07 22.57 24.05
CA ILE A 18 -1.02 23.66 23.81
C ILE A 18 -1.86 23.84 25.09
N PRO A 19 -1.37 24.60 26.07
CA PRO A 19 -2.10 24.80 27.32
C PRO A 19 -3.27 25.76 27.13
N GLN A 20 -4.23 25.74 28.05
CA GLN A 20 -5.34 26.70 28.07
C GLN A 20 -4.83 28.15 28.17
N VAL A 21 -3.81 28.37 29.01
CA VAL A 21 -3.13 29.65 29.22
C VAL A 21 -1.62 29.40 29.24
N ARG A 22 -0.83 30.30 28.65
CA ARG A 22 0.63 30.15 28.61
C ARG A 22 1.23 30.14 30.00
N HIS A 23 2.22 29.28 30.21
CA HIS A 23 3.03 29.34 31.41
C HIS A 23 3.92 30.60 31.36
N PRO A 24 4.01 31.40 32.44
CA PRO A 24 4.83 32.62 32.46
C PRO A 24 6.32 32.38 32.15
N LEU A 25 6.82 31.17 32.44
CA LEU A 25 8.20 30.77 32.16
C LEU A 25 8.41 30.15 30.76
N SER A 26 7.34 29.96 29.98
CA SER A 26 7.38 29.40 28.62
C SER A 26 6.62 30.29 27.60
N PRO A 27 7.03 31.56 27.41
CA PRO A 27 6.26 32.52 26.62
C PRO A 27 6.17 32.19 25.11
N ALA A 28 7.06 31.32 24.61
CA ALA A 28 7.10 30.88 23.22
C ALA A 28 6.04 29.82 22.87
N GLU A 29 5.43 29.18 23.86
CA GLU A 29 4.36 28.19 23.64
C GLU A 29 3.07 28.87 23.12
N LEU A 30 2.34 28.15 22.28
CA LEU A 30 1.02 28.58 21.82
C LEU A 30 -0.02 28.19 22.86
N ASP A 31 -0.77 29.16 23.39
CA ASP A 31 -2.02 28.87 24.08
C ASP A 31 -3.13 28.40 23.12
N LEU A 32 -4.21 27.89 23.69
CA LEU A 32 -5.35 27.38 22.93
C LEU A 32 -5.97 28.43 21.99
N ALA A 33 -5.99 29.71 22.37
CA ALA A 33 -6.56 30.79 21.55
C ALA A 33 -5.68 31.06 20.31
N ALA A 34 -4.36 31.15 20.50
CA ALA A 34 -3.38 31.31 19.44
C ALA A 34 -3.36 30.10 18.50
N PHE A 35 -3.42 28.88 19.07
CA PHE A 35 -3.57 27.63 18.31
C PHE A 35 -4.84 27.65 17.43
N THR A 36 -5.97 28.06 17.99
CA THR A 36 -7.24 28.15 17.25
C THR A 36 -7.15 29.15 16.09
N ALA A 37 -6.49 30.29 16.30
CA ALA A 37 -6.26 31.29 15.25
C ALA A 37 -5.36 30.77 14.12
N VAL A 38 -4.32 30.03 14.50
CA VAL A 38 -3.42 29.33 13.57
C VAL A 38 -4.19 28.32 12.73
N LEU A 39 -4.99 27.44 13.36
CA LEU A 39 -5.80 26.45 12.64
C LEU A 39 -6.77 27.09 11.65
N ARG A 40 -7.52 28.11 12.08
CA ARG A 40 -8.43 28.85 11.19
C ARG A 40 -7.71 29.46 10.00
N THR A 41 -6.48 29.94 10.19
CA THR A 41 -5.66 30.46 9.09
C THR A 41 -5.22 29.36 8.13
N THR A 42 -4.81 28.21 8.66
CA THR A 42 -4.43 27.02 7.87
C THR A 42 -5.59 26.51 7.02
N LEU A 43 -6.79 26.40 7.59
CA LEU A 43 -7.99 25.89 6.92
C LEU A 43 -8.48 26.77 5.76
N ARG A 44 -8.10 28.06 5.73
CA ARG A 44 -8.37 28.94 4.57
C ARG A 44 -7.57 28.57 3.32
N ARG A 45 -6.53 27.75 3.45
CA ARG A 45 -5.58 27.43 2.38
C ARG A 45 -5.46 25.94 2.11
N PHE A 46 -5.47 25.14 3.16
CA PHE A 46 -5.18 23.73 3.10
C PHE A 46 -6.44 22.89 3.36
N ARG A 47 -6.51 21.76 2.65
CA ARG A 47 -7.39 20.66 2.98
C ARG A 47 -6.64 19.74 3.95
N ILE A 48 -7.12 19.66 5.18
CA ILE A 48 -6.53 18.75 6.16
C ILE A 48 -7.01 17.33 5.88
N LEU A 49 -6.07 16.39 5.86
CA LEU A 49 -6.30 14.97 5.69
C LEU A 49 -5.71 14.20 6.88
N PRO A 50 -6.29 13.05 7.24
CA PRO A 50 -5.60 12.09 8.10
C PRO A 50 -4.24 11.72 7.51
N LEU A 51 -3.23 11.58 8.37
CA LEU A 51 -1.84 11.38 7.94
C LEU A 51 -1.67 10.17 7.02
N ASP A 52 -2.24 9.03 7.40
CA ASP A 52 -2.16 7.79 6.63
C ASP A 52 -2.82 7.94 5.25
N GLU A 53 -4.01 8.56 5.19
CA GLU A 53 -4.70 8.83 3.92
C GLU A 53 -3.88 9.76 3.02
N ALA A 54 -3.27 10.81 3.60
CA ALA A 54 -2.45 11.75 2.86
C ALA A 54 -1.20 11.09 2.28
N LEU A 55 -0.49 10.27 3.06
CA LEU A 55 0.71 9.58 2.61
C LEU A 55 0.41 8.48 1.59
N VAL A 56 -0.72 7.78 1.75
CA VAL A 56 -1.24 6.84 0.75
C VAL A 56 -1.56 7.58 -0.56
N ALA A 57 -2.29 8.70 -0.51
CA ALA A 57 -2.63 9.48 -1.70
C ALA A 57 -1.40 10.12 -2.38
N LEU A 58 -0.42 10.55 -1.59
CA LEU A 58 0.87 11.05 -2.07
C LEU A 58 1.60 9.99 -2.89
N ARG A 59 1.69 8.77 -2.35
CA ARG A 59 2.31 7.62 -3.03
C ARG A 59 1.51 7.15 -4.26
N ALA A 60 0.20 7.19 -4.17
CA ALA A 60 -0.70 6.93 -5.28
C ALA A 60 -0.56 7.97 -6.40
N GLY A 61 0.03 9.13 -6.13
CA GLY A 61 0.15 10.23 -7.08
C GLY A 61 -1.17 10.96 -7.33
N ASN A 62 -2.15 10.81 -6.43
CA ASN A 62 -3.48 11.43 -6.51
C ASN A 62 -3.79 12.33 -5.29
N LEU A 63 -2.77 12.75 -4.55
CA LEU A 63 -2.90 13.72 -3.45
C LEU A 63 -3.60 15.00 -3.94
N PRO A 64 -4.67 15.45 -3.26
CA PRO A 64 -5.33 16.69 -3.63
C PRO A 64 -4.38 17.89 -3.45
N ALA A 65 -4.54 18.90 -4.30
CA ALA A 65 -3.79 20.15 -4.14
C ALA A 65 -4.11 20.80 -2.78
N ASN A 66 -3.11 21.50 -2.22
CA ASN A 66 -3.17 22.09 -0.89
C ASN A 66 -3.44 21.07 0.24
N ALA A 67 -2.99 19.83 0.12
CA ALA A 67 -3.10 18.87 1.22
C ALA A 67 -2.17 19.26 2.39
N ALA A 68 -2.68 19.13 3.61
CA ALA A 68 -1.85 19.20 4.80
C ALA A 68 -2.28 18.19 5.88
N CYS A 69 -1.36 17.88 6.79
CA CYS A 69 -1.62 17.08 7.99
C CYS A 69 -1.30 17.91 9.23
N ILE A 70 -1.99 17.63 10.33
CA ILE A 70 -1.72 18.21 11.65
C ILE A 70 -1.22 17.10 12.56
N THR A 71 -0.07 17.33 13.19
CA THR A 71 0.55 16.38 14.10
C THR A 71 0.90 17.03 15.43
N PHE A 72 0.87 16.24 16.49
CA PHE A 72 1.27 16.65 17.84
C PHE A 72 2.29 15.67 18.39
N ASP A 73 3.30 16.15 19.11
CA ASP A 73 4.37 15.32 19.68
C ASP A 73 4.36 15.35 21.23
N ASP A 74 5.06 14.39 21.83
CA ASP A 74 5.29 14.15 23.27
C ASP A 74 4.15 13.43 24.02
N GLY A 75 2.93 13.98 24.02
CA GLY A 75 1.80 13.43 24.79
C GLY A 75 1.43 14.27 26.01
N TYR A 76 0.67 15.36 25.83
CA TYR A 76 0.29 16.27 26.93
C TYR A 76 -1.18 16.11 27.38
N PRO A 77 -1.47 16.14 28.70
CA PRO A 77 -2.84 16.03 29.24
C PRO A 77 -3.82 17.07 28.68
N ASP A 78 -3.34 18.27 28.37
CA ASP A 78 -4.15 19.39 27.86
C ASP A 78 -4.84 19.08 26.52
N TRP A 79 -4.38 18.07 25.79
CA TRP A 79 -4.94 17.77 24.47
C TRP A 79 -6.40 17.36 24.52
N LEU A 80 -6.79 16.48 25.44
CA LEU A 80 -8.16 15.96 25.46
C LEU A 80 -9.18 17.02 25.89
N GLY A 81 -8.81 17.86 26.87
CA GLY A 81 -9.67 18.92 27.39
C GLY A 81 -9.69 20.20 26.54
N GLY A 82 -8.60 20.50 25.82
CA GLY A 82 -8.45 21.74 25.06
C GLY A 82 -8.39 21.54 23.54
N VAL A 83 -7.38 20.83 23.06
CA VAL A 83 -7.11 20.68 21.61
C VAL A 83 -8.21 19.91 20.89
N VAL A 84 -8.62 18.77 21.44
CA VAL A 84 -9.59 17.85 20.80
C VAL A 84 -10.95 18.52 20.55
N PRO A 85 -11.58 19.22 21.52
CA PRO A 85 -12.82 19.95 21.25
C PRO A 85 -12.72 20.95 20.11
N VAL A 86 -11.58 21.65 19.98
CA VAL A 86 -11.34 22.59 18.87
C VAL A 86 -11.23 21.87 17.54
N LEU A 87 -10.51 20.74 17.49
CA LEU A 87 -10.39 19.92 16.28
C LEU A 87 -11.75 19.36 15.83
N GLU A 88 -12.54 18.82 16.77
CA GLU A 88 -13.90 18.31 16.51
C GLU A 88 -14.84 19.40 16.01
N GLN A 89 -14.84 20.57 16.66
CA GLN A 89 -15.66 21.72 16.25
C GLN A 89 -15.33 22.19 14.82
N LEU A 90 -14.06 22.11 14.42
CA LEU A 90 -13.61 22.52 13.09
C LEU A 90 -13.66 21.39 12.05
N GLY A 91 -14.03 20.15 12.45
CA GLY A 91 -14.04 18.98 11.56
C GLY A 91 -12.65 18.60 11.06
N VAL A 92 -11.62 18.75 11.90
CA VAL A 92 -10.22 18.58 11.53
C VAL A 92 -9.64 17.31 12.15
N HIS A 93 -8.91 16.54 11.35
CA HIS A 93 -8.18 15.37 11.82
C HIS A 93 -6.75 15.73 12.25
N ALA A 94 -6.20 14.96 13.19
CA ALA A 94 -4.81 15.08 13.64
C ALA A 94 -4.22 13.71 14.02
N THR A 95 -2.90 13.64 14.02
CA THR A 95 -2.13 12.49 14.52
C THR A 95 -1.31 12.88 15.75
N PHE A 96 -1.48 12.15 16.85
CA PHE A 96 -0.79 12.37 18.12
C PHE A 96 0.33 11.33 18.27
N PHE A 97 1.58 11.80 18.23
CA PHE A 97 2.78 11.02 18.50
C PHE A 97 3.08 11.11 20.00
N VAL A 98 3.02 9.97 20.68
CA VAL A 98 3.14 9.92 22.15
C VAL A 98 4.39 9.16 22.58
N THR A 99 5.02 9.65 23.65
CA THR A 99 6.11 8.96 24.32
C THR A 99 5.54 7.96 25.33
N SER A 100 5.77 6.66 25.09
CA SER A 100 5.00 5.61 25.78
C SER A 100 5.38 5.40 27.25
N GLY A 101 6.57 5.84 27.68
CA GLY A 101 7.03 5.75 29.06
C GLY A 101 6.18 6.58 30.03
N GLN A 102 5.43 7.57 29.54
CA GLN A 102 4.48 8.35 30.35
C GLN A 102 3.41 7.46 31.01
N TYR A 103 2.99 6.39 30.34
CA TYR A 103 2.00 5.44 30.87
C TYR A 103 2.58 4.50 31.96
N SER A 104 3.90 4.57 32.19
CA SER A 104 4.61 3.95 33.30
C SER A 104 5.01 4.96 34.39
N GLY A 105 4.44 6.16 34.36
CA GLY A 105 4.71 7.23 35.34
C GLY A 105 6.01 7.99 35.12
N LEU A 106 6.58 7.95 33.91
CA LEU A 106 7.77 8.73 33.54
C LEU A 106 7.35 10.02 32.82
N PRO A 107 7.33 11.17 33.49
CA PRO A 107 6.99 12.43 32.84
C PRO A 107 8.04 12.84 31.82
N MET A 108 7.62 13.65 30.85
CA MET A 108 8.51 14.27 29.87
C MET A 108 9.65 15.04 30.57
N TRP A 109 10.88 14.80 30.11
CA TRP A 109 12.08 15.29 30.79
C TRP A 109 12.18 16.82 30.81
N ASN A 110 11.70 17.50 29.76
CA ASN A 110 11.63 18.96 29.69
C ASN A 110 10.59 19.54 30.67
N GLU A 111 9.49 18.83 30.90
CA GLU A 111 8.49 19.22 31.91
C GLU A 111 9.02 19.07 33.34
N ARG A 112 9.86 18.06 33.61
CA ARG A 112 10.57 17.93 34.90
C ARG A 112 11.43 19.16 35.18
N ILE A 113 12.15 19.67 34.18
CA ILE A 113 12.95 20.91 34.30
C ILE A 113 12.05 22.09 34.61
N LEU A 114 11.00 22.31 33.80
CA LEU A 114 10.08 23.44 33.96
C LEU A 114 9.48 23.44 35.37
N HIS A 115 8.93 22.32 35.80
CA HIS A 115 8.25 22.21 37.09
C HIS A 115 9.21 22.30 38.28
N ALA A 116 10.40 21.69 38.21
CA ALA A 116 11.41 21.80 39.27
C ALA A 116 11.91 23.25 39.43
N VAL A 117 12.23 23.94 38.33
CA VAL A 117 12.68 25.34 38.38
C VAL A 117 11.55 26.29 38.79
N ALA A 118 10.32 26.05 38.32
CA ALA A 118 9.16 26.85 38.68
C ALA A 118 8.78 26.72 40.16
N ALA A 119 8.92 25.51 40.73
CA ALA A 119 8.60 25.23 42.13
C ALA A 119 9.76 25.50 43.10
N ALA A 120 10.96 25.83 42.61
CA ALA A 120 12.12 26.09 43.44
C ALA A 120 11.82 27.18 44.52
N PRO A 121 12.07 26.91 45.81
CA PRO A 121 11.83 27.86 46.89
C PRO A 121 12.61 29.18 46.71
N PRO A 122 12.08 30.32 47.21
CA PRO A 122 12.86 31.55 47.31
C PRO A 122 14.18 31.31 48.06
N GLY A 123 15.29 31.81 47.53
CA GLY A 123 16.62 31.61 48.12
C GLY A 123 17.30 30.28 47.76
N THR A 124 16.72 29.47 46.85
CA THR A 124 17.38 28.27 46.32
C THR A 124 18.79 28.62 45.79
N PRO A 125 19.86 27.97 46.28
CA PRO A 125 21.22 28.27 45.86
C PRO A 125 21.44 28.08 44.35
N THR A 126 22.44 28.76 43.81
CA THR A 126 22.87 28.52 42.41
C THR A 126 23.27 27.07 42.25
N LEU A 127 22.75 26.41 41.23
CA LEU A 127 23.11 25.02 40.92
C LEU A 127 24.38 24.98 40.06
N GLN A 128 25.37 24.19 40.49
CA GLN A 128 26.58 23.87 39.75
C GLN A 128 26.86 22.38 39.89
N TRP A 129 27.05 21.70 38.77
CA TRP A 129 27.46 20.29 38.75
C TRP A 129 28.96 20.18 38.47
N PRO A 130 29.72 19.38 39.24
CA PRO A 130 31.13 19.15 38.97
C PRO A 130 31.36 18.66 37.54
N GLY A 131 32.28 19.28 36.81
CA GLY A 131 32.61 18.91 35.43
C GLY A 131 31.61 19.35 34.37
N VAL A 132 30.57 20.10 34.72
CA VAL A 132 29.56 20.62 33.78
C VAL A 132 29.64 22.14 33.69
N ASP A 133 30.02 22.66 32.53
CA ASP A 133 30.10 24.10 32.28
C ASP A 133 28.74 24.69 31.86
N LEU A 134 27.83 24.79 32.83
CA LEU A 134 26.47 25.33 32.66
C LEU A 134 26.18 26.54 33.57
N SER A 135 27.21 27.08 34.22
CA SER A 135 27.05 28.03 35.31
C SER A 135 26.81 29.47 34.86
N PRO A 136 26.13 30.33 35.66
CA PRO A 136 25.31 29.99 36.83
C PRO A 136 23.85 29.65 36.45
N LEU A 137 23.29 28.60 37.07
CA LEU A 137 21.85 28.29 37.02
C LEU A 137 21.16 28.88 38.24
N ARG A 138 20.25 29.84 38.01
CA ARG A 138 19.65 30.68 39.05
C ARG A 138 18.13 30.50 39.12
N PHE A 139 17.60 30.66 40.33
CA PHE A 139 16.19 30.37 40.67
C PHE A 139 15.46 31.57 41.28
N GLY A 140 16.04 32.78 41.17
CA GLY A 140 15.50 34.01 41.72
C GLY A 140 14.23 34.45 40.97
N ASP A 141 14.36 35.49 40.15
CA ASP A 141 13.22 36.07 39.44
C ASP A 141 12.77 35.25 38.21
N ALA A 142 11.66 35.67 37.58
CA ALA A 142 11.12 34.99 36.41
C ALA A 142 12.09 34.95 35.21
N THR A 143 12.92 35.98 35.02
CA THR A 143 13.90 36.05 33.92
C THR A 143 15.04 35.07 34.16
N GLU A 144 15.54 35.02 35.40
CA GLU A 144 16.55 34.04 35.81
C GLU A 144 16.04 32.61 35.65
N ARG A 145 14.81 32.33 36.08
CA ARG A 145 14.17 31.01 35.93
C ARG A 145 13.99 30.61 34.46
N GLN A 146 13.50 31.52 33.62
CA GLN A 146 13.39 31.31 32.17
C GLN A 146 14.74 30.99 31.53
N SER A 147 15.80 31.72 31.91
CA SER A 147 17.16 31.46 31.44
C SER A 147 17.66 30.08 31.88
N THR A 148 17.45 29.72 33.16
CA THR A 148 17.80 28.42 33.71
C THR A 148 17.10 27.27 33.00
N ILE A 149 15.77 27.37 32.77
CA ILE A 149 15.01 26.36 32.03
C ILE A 149 15.59 26.18 30.63
N ARG A 150 15.82 27.27 29.90
CA ARG A 150 16.37 27.21 28.53
C ARG A 150 17.74 26.55 28.49
N ARG A 151 18.65 26.94 29.38
CA ARG A 151 20.01 26.40 29.44
C ARG A 151 20.02 24.92 29.80
N LEU A 152 19.19 24.52 30.76
CA LEU A 152 19.02 23.11 31.14
C LEU A 152 18.40 22.30 30.00
N ASP A 153 17.37 22.82 29.33
CA ASP A 153 16.75 22.17 28.17
C ASP A 153 17.77 21.92 27.05
N ASP A 154 18.50 22.96 26.63
CA ASP A 154 19.48 22.88 25.56
C ASP A 154 20.64 21.92 25.87
N PHE A 155 21.09 21.88 27.12
CA PHE A 155 22.15 20.99 27.55
C PHE A 155 21.68 19.55 27.72
N LEU A 156 20.60 19.33 28.48
CA LEU A 156 20.11 17.99 28.82
C LEU A 156 19.60 17.25 27.59
N LYS A 157 19.02 17.96 26.61
CA LYS A 157 18.53 17.39 25.33
C LYS A 157 19.52 16.39 24.72
N TYR A 158 20.80 16.75 24.67
CA TYR A 158 21.86 15.98 24.02
C TYR A 158 22.73 15.12 24.96
N GLN A 159 22.37 15.01 26.25
CA GLN A 159 23.04 14.09 27.16
C GLN A 159 22.63 12.64 26.89
N GLU A 160 23.55 11.72 27.16
CA GLU A 160 23.29 10.29 27.19
C GLU A 160 22.14 9.97 28.17
N PRO A 161 21.24 9.02 27.86
CA PRO A 161 20.01 8.79 28.64
C PRO A 161 20.23 8.60 30.14
N MET A 162 21.25 7.83 30.53
CA MET A 162 21.57 7.59 31.95
C MET A 162 22.05 8.87 32.66
N GLU A 163 22.88 9.65 32.00
CA GLU A 163 23.42 10.89 32.57
C GLU A 163 22.31 11.96 32.66
N LYS A 164 21.44 12.05 31.65
CA LYS A 164 20.25 12.89 31.67
C LYS A 164 19.38 12.58 32.90
N GLU A 165 19.09 11.31 33.16
CA GLU A 165 18.28 10.91 34.31
C GLU A 165 18.96 11.25 35.64
N ARG A 166 20.29 11.03 35.74
CA ARG A 166 21.09 11.39 36.93
C ARG A 166 21.00 12.89 37.23
N LEU A 167 21.16 13.73 36.21
CA LEU A 167 21.14 15.17 36.34
C LEU A 167 19.75 15.74 36.63
N LEU A 168 18.69 15.18 36.03
CA LEU A 168 17.31 15.55 36.35
C LEU A 168 16.97 15.20 37.81
N THR A 169 17.37 14.02 38.27
CA THR A 169 17.19 13.62 39.67
C THR A 169 17.94 14.56 40.63
N ALA A 170 19.16 14.97 40.26
CA ALA A 170 19.93 15.94 41.05
C ALA A 170 19.27 17.33 41.07
N LEU A 171 18.67 17.78 39.96
CA LEU A 171 17.88 19.03 39.91
C LEU A 171 16.65 18.96 40.81
N GLU A 172 15.93 17.84 40.77
CA GLU A 172 14.75 17.58 41.61
C GLU A 172 15.12 17.60 43.09
N GLN A 173 16.22 16.94 43.48
CA GLN A 173 16.75 17.00 44.84
C GLN A 173 17.18 18.41 45.26
N HIS A 174 17.86 19.15 44.36
CA HIS A 174 18.32 20.52 44.63
C HIS A 174 17.16 21.51 44.83
N THR A 175 16.06 21.32 44.11
CA THR A 175 14.87 22.17 44.20
C THR A 175 13.84 21.67 45.22
N GLY A 176 14.00 20.46 45.74
CA GLY A 176 13.02 19.79 46.60
C GLY A 176 11.73 19.40 45.86
N PHE A 177 11.77 19.32 44.53
CA PHE A 177 10.60 19.02 43.70
C PHE A 177 10.46 17.52 43.43
N GLU A 178 9.24 16.99 43.58
CA GLU A 178 8.94 15.59 43.30
C GLU A 178 8.41 15.40 41.88
N ARG A 179 9.09 14.56 41.08
CA ARG A 179 8.71 14.29 39.68
C ARG A 179 7.30 13.73 39.49
N SER A 180 6.75 13.04 40.48
CA SER A 180 5.38 12.50 40.47
C SER A 180 4.31 13.60 40.39
N ARG A 181 4.68 14.85 40.69
CA ARG A 181 3.81 16.03 40.58
C ARG A 181 3.78 16.63 39.17
N VAL A 182 4.61 16.15 38.25
CA VAL A 182 4.56 16.57 36.84
C VAL A 182 3.37 15.87 36.17
N PRO A 183 2.45 16.62 35.54
CA PRO A 183 1.32 16.03 34.83
C PRO A 183 1.78 15.10 33.70
N VAL A 184 1.15 13.93 33.59
CA VAL A 184 1.36 12.96 32.50
C VAL A 184 0.03 12.62 31.86
N MET A 185 0.04 12.37 30.56
CA MET A 185 -1.15 11.83 29.89
C MET A 185 -1.40 10.40 30.38
N ASP A 186 -2.62 10.10 30.79
CA ASP A 186 -2.96 8.78 31.29
C ASP A 186 -3.42 7.82 30.15
N VAL A 187 -3.56 6.55 30.51
CA VAL A 187 -3.99 5.49 29.57
C VAL A 187 -5.43 5.71 29.06
N ALA A 188 -6.29 6.31 29.88
CA ALA A 188 -7.68 6.57 29.51
C ALA A 188 -7.76 7.67 28.45
N ASP A 189 -6.94 8.71 28.57
CA ASP A 189 -6.83 9.80 27.61
C ASP A 189 -6.35 9.29 26.24
N LEU A 190 -5.30 8.47 26.21
CA LEU A 190 -4.80 7.88 24.96
C LEU A 190 -5.86 7.02 24.26
N ARG A 191 -6.59 6.20 25.03
CA ARG A 191 -7.71 5.41 24.51
C ARG A 191 -8.84 6.30 24.00
N ALA A 192 -9.14 7.39 24.71
CA ALA A 192 -10.16 8.35 24.31
C ALA A 192 -9.81 9.00 22.96
N LEU A 193 -8.56 9.45 22.78
CA LEU A 193 -8.06 9.98 21.51
C LEU A 193 -8.26 8.99 20.35
N HIS A 194 -7.83 7.73 20.54
CA HIS A 194 -7.98 6.70 19.52
C HIS A 194 -9.45 6.38 19.22
N SER A 195 -10.30 6.26 20.24
CA SER A 195 -11.73 5.93 20.08
C SER A 195 -12.53 7.01 19.34
N ARG A 196 -12.07 8.26 19.38
CA ARG A 196 -12.63 9.40 18.64
C ARG A 196 -12.13 9.47 17.19
N GLY A 197 -11.28 8.53 16.78
CA GLY A 197 -10.80 8.39 15.41
C GLY A 197 -9.53 9.19 15.10
N PHE A 198 -8.87 9.81 16.08
CA PHE A 198 -7.58 10.47 15.85
C PHE A 198 -6.46 9.44 15.63
N GLY A 199 -5.47 9.80 14.82
CA GLY A 199 -4.33 8.93 14.56
C GLY A 199 -3.41 8.89 15.77
N ILE A 200 -2.88 7.72 16.12
CA ILE A 200 -1.89 7.55 17.19
C ILE A 200 -0.58 7.04 16.59
N GLY A 201 0.52 7.71 16.92
CA GLY A 201 1.88 7.37 16.50
C GLY A 201 2.84 7.22 17.68
N GLY A 202 3.98 6.57 17.44
CA GLY A 202 5.04 6.43 18.45
C GLY A 202 6.01 7.61 18.44
N HIS A 203 6.43 8.06 19.63
CA HIS A 203 7.47 9.08 19.81
C HIS A 203 8.56 8.61 20.79
N SER A 204 9.04 7.39 20.58
CA SER A 204 9.94 6.62 21.47
C SER A 204 9.37 6.33 22.86
N VAL A 205 10.11 5.61 23.71
CA VAL A 205 9.66 5.25 25.07
C VAL A 205 9.95 6.38 26.05
N THR A 206 11.14 6.98 26.00
CA THR A 206 11.61 7.98 26.98
C THR A 206 12.04 9.31 26.35
N HIS A 207 11.79 9.50 25.05
CA HIS A 207 12.18 10.69 24.28
C HIS A 207 13.71 11.00 24.31
N PRO A 208 14.61 10.01 24.09
CA PRO A 208 16.03 10.31 23.93
C PRO A 208 16.32 10.81 22.51
N ILE A 209 17.42 11.54 22.36
CA ILE A 209 17.98 11.78 21.03
C ILE A 209 18.63 10.47 20.58
N LEU A 210 18.10 9.86 19.51
CA LEU A 210 18.48 8.50 19.10
C LEU A 210 19.97 8.39 18.76
N SER A 211 20.58 9.42 18.18
CA SER A 211 22.02 9.49 17.91
C SER A 211 22.92 9.54 19.17
N ARG A 212 22.31 9.64 20.36
CA ARG A 212 22.94 9.58 21.69
C ARG A 212 22.57 8.30 22.43
N CYS A 213 22.16 7.27 21.70
CA CYS A 213 21.85 5.95 22.25
C CYS A 213 22.79 4.92 21.62
N THR A 214 23.02 3.82 22.34
CA THR A 214 23.55 2.60 21.72
C THR A 214 22.52 2.05 20.73
N ALA A 215 22.95 1.21 19.79
CA ALA A 215 22.06 0.64 18.78
C ALA A 215 20.93 -0.20 19.40
N GLU A 216 21.24 -0.94 20.46
CA GLU A 216 20.29 -1.76 21.22
C GLU A 216 19.26 -0.85 21.88
N LYS A 217 19.71 0.19 22.58
CA LYS A 217 18.83 1.12 23.29
C LYS A 217 17.94 1.90 22.32
N ALA A 218 18.50 2.36 21.19
CA ALA A 218 17.72 3.05 20.17
C ALA A 218 16.62 2.15 19.59
N PHE A 219 16.91 0.88 19.34
CA PHE A 219 15.91 -0.08 18.85
C PHE A 219 14.82 -0.36 19.90
N GLU A 220 15.18 -0.54 21.17
CA GLU A 220 14.23 -0.67 22.28
C GLU A 220 13.30 0.54 22.40
N GLU A 221 13.85 1.74 22.29
CA GLU A 221 13.10 3.00 22.32
C GLU A 221 12.09 3.09 21.16
N ILE A 222 12.45 2.62 19.97
CA ILE A 222 11.59 2.67 18.78
C ILE A 222 10.52 1.57 18.84
N ALA A 223 10.95 0.31 19.03
CA ALA A 223 10.09 -0.86 18.98
C ALA A 223 9.18 -0.97 20.21
N GLY A 224 9.74 -0.72 21.41
CA GLY A 224 9.00 -0.77 22.67
C GLY A 224 7.87 0.25 22.71
N ALA A 225 8.08 1.44 22.13
CA ALA A 225 7.01 2.45 22.03
C ALA A 225 5.82 1.95 21.22
N ARG A 226 6.09 1.28 20.09
CA ARG A 226 5.05 0.71 19.24
C ARG A 226 4.25 -0.34 20.01
N GLU A 227 4.94 -1.30 20.60
CA GLU A 227 4.33 -2.43 21.31
C GLU A 227 3.45 -1.97 22.47
N GLN A 228 3.95 -1.04 23.29
CA GLN A 228 3.22 -0.50 24.43
C GLN A 228 1.94 0.23 23.98
N ILE A 229 2.05 1.08 22.96
CA ILE A 229 0.90 1.84 22.45
C ILE A 229 -0.14 0.90 21.82
N GLU A 230 0.28 -0.06 20.97
CA GLU A 230 -0.63 -1.04 20.35
C GLU A 230 -1.36 -1.88 21.42
N SER A 231 -0.67 -2.23 22.51
CA SER A 231 -1.28 -2.92 23.65
C SER A 231 -2.35 -2.08 24.36
N ILE A 232 -2.11 -0.77 24.52
CA ILE A 232 -3.04 0.16 25.18
C ILE A 232 -4.30 0.39 24.34
N ILE A 233 -4.14 0.72 23.06
CA ILE A 233 -5.26 1.14 22.19
C ILE A 233 -5.94 -0.04 21.48
N ARG A 234 -5.36 -1.26 21.54
CA ARG A 234 -5.81 -2.45 20.81
C ARG A 234 -5.99 -2.19 19.31
N GLY A 235 -5.06 -1.43 18.75
CA GLY A 235 -5.06 -0.95 17.37
C GLY A 235 -3.65 -0.92 16.80
N LYS A 236 -3.53 -0.69 15.49
CA LYS A 236 -2.22 -0.65 14.80
C LYS A 236 -1.60 0.73 14.91
N VAL A 237 -0.29 0.79 15.18
CA VAL A 237 0.49 2.02 15.16
C VAL A 237 1.39 1.99 13.92
N THR A 238 1.07 2.83 12.94
CA THR A 238 1.70 2.84 11.61
C THR A 238 2.75 3.94 11.43
N ALA A 239 2.75 4.97 12.27
CA ALA A 239 3.59 6.14 12.14
C ALA A 239 4.49 6.37 13.36
N PHE A 240 5.70 6.85 13.12
CA PHE A 240 6.67 7.26 14.12
C PHE A 240 7.06 8.73 13.94
N ALA A 241 7.39 9.45 15.01
CA ALA A 241 8.07 10.74 14.93
C ALA A 241 9.43 10.61 15.60
N TYR A 242 10.50 11.02 14.93
CA TYR A 242 11.84 11.00 15.54
C TYR A 242 11.92 12.08 16.63
N PRO A 243 12.36 11.76 17.87
CA PRO A 243 12.57 12.74 18.93
C PRO A 243 13.47 13.89 18.46
N ASN A 244 12.96 15.13 18.54
CA ASN A 244 13.52 16.36 17.95
C ASN A 244 13.67 16.33 16.41
N GLY A 245 14.11 15.22 15.82
CA GLY A 245 13.88 14.84 14.44
C GLY A 245 14.74 15.55 13.38
N ALA A 246 15.85 16.20 13.76
CA ALA A 246 16.78 16.79 12.80
C ALA A 246 17.69 15.69 12.18
N PRO A 247 17.59 15.41 10.87
CA PRO A 247 18.36 14.35 10.24
C PRO A 247 19.88 14.61 10.30
N GLY A 248 20.68 13.58 10.57
CA GLY A 248 22.13 13.65 10.68
C GLY A 248 22.63 14.23 12.02
N LYS A 249 21.74 14.82 12.82
CA LYS A 249 22.04 15.34 14.16
C LYS A 249 21.38 14.49 15.24
N ASP A 250 20.07 14.26 15.14
CA ASP A 250 19.28 13.59 16.17
C ASP A 250 19.04 12.11 15.86
N PHE A 251 19.10 11.74 14.57
CA PHE A 251 19.02 10.37 14.09
C PHE A 251 19.84 10.21 12.79
N GLY A 252 20.20 8.98 12.46
CA GLY A 252 21.02 8.59 11.31
C GLY A 252 20.38 7.48 10.46
N PRO A 253 21.02 7.04 9.36
CA PRO A 253 20.53 5.98 8.48
C PRO A 253 20.16 4.67 9.19
N GLU A 254 20.93 4.28 10.20
CA GLU A 254 20.70 3.10 11.04
C GLU A 254 19.36 3.17 11.78
N HIS A 255 18.96 4.36 12.22
CA HIS A 255 17.69 4.58 12.92
C HIS A 255 16.48 4.46 11.99
N ILE A 256 16.64 4.85 10.72
CA ILE A 256 15.60 4.66 9.69
C ILE A 256 15.34 3.16 9.49
N GLU A 257 16.40 2.36 9.46
CA GLU A 257 16.28 0.89 9.37
C GLU A 257 15.67 0.30 10.64
N MET A 258 16.01 0.80 11.83
CA MET A 258 15.38 0.38 13.09
C MET A 258 13.86 0.65 13.09
N VAL A 259 13.42 1.83 12.65
CA VAL A 259 11.99 2.19 12.50
C VAL A 259 11.29 1.24 11.52
N ARG A 260 11.93 0.93 10.39
CA ARG A 260 11.42 -0.04 9.42
C ARG A 260 11.28 -1.44 10.03
N ARG A 261 12.33 -1.93 10.69
CA ARG A 261 12.35 -3.25 11.35
C ARG A 261 11.33 -3.35 12.48
N ALA A 262 11.09 -2.25 13.20
CA ALA A 262 10.05 -2.15 14.21
C ALA A 262 8.63 -2.16 13.61
N GLY A 263 8.48 -2.10 12.28
CA GLY A 263 7.22 -2.28 11.56
C GLY A 263 6.40 -1.00 11.36
N TYR A 264 6.99 0.18 11.60
CA TYR A 264 6.38 1.44 11.21
C TYR A 264 6.39 1.60 9.68
N ARG A 265 5.32 2.17 9.13
CA ARG A 265 5.17 2.46 7.69
C ARG A 265 5.67 3.86 7.34
N TYR A 266 5.50 4.79 8.27
CA TYR A 266 5.81 6.20 8.10
C TYR A 266 6.66 6.70 9.25
N ALA A 267 7.56 7.64 8.98
CA ALA A 267 8.26 8.35 10.03
C ALA A 267 8.50 9.82 9.69
N LEU A 268 8.31 10.68 10.69
CA LEU A 268 8.25 12.12 10.54
C LEU A 268 9.46 12.78 11.19
N THR A 269 10.01 13.76 10.50
CA THR A 269 11.23 14.51 10.87
C THR A 269 10.88 15.97 11.14
N THR A 270 11.85 16.79 11.54
CA THR A 270 11.71 18.26 11.57
C THR A 270 12.45 18.93 10.40
N LEU A 271 12.75 18.14 9.35
CA LEU A 271 13.29 18.66 8.10
C LEU A 271 12.29 19.63 7.47
N ARG A 272 12.76 20.83 7.10
CA ARG A 272 11.91 21.85 6.47
C ARG A 272 11.54 21.45 5.04
N GLY A 273 10.30 21.74 4.65
CA GLY A 273 9.80 21.54 3.29
C GLY A 273 8.50 20.74 3.24
N VAL A 274 8.27 20.14 2.09
CA VAL A 274 7.07 19.35 1.79
C VAL A 274 7.43 17.95 1.34
N ALA A 275 6.56 16.99 1.62
CA ALA A 275 6.68 15.66 1.05
C ALA A 275 6.14 15.65 -0.39
N SER A 276 6.88 15.03 -1.31
CA SER A 276 6.47 14.73 -2.69
C SER A 276 6.50 13.22 -2.94
N ALA A 277 6.08 12.78 -4.12
CA ALA A 277 6.00 11.34 -4.45
C ALA A 277 7.34 10.58 -4.34
N ASP A 278 8.46 11.29 -4.36
CA ASP A 278 9.83 10.78 -4.23
C ASP A 278 10.46 11.09 -2.86
N THR A 279 9.69 11.62 -1.91
CA THR A 279 10.08 11.72 -0.51
C THR A 279 10.03 10.34 0.14
N SER A 280 11.04 10.00 0.94
CA SER A 280 10.99 8.79 1.76
C SER A 280 9.83 8.88 2.76
N LEU A 281 9.04 7.81 2.81
CA LEU A 281 7.96 7.68 3.77
C LEU A 281 8.46 7.59 5.22
N LEU A 282 9.73 7.25 5.43
CA LEU A 282 10.36 7.21 6.75
C LEU A 282 11.12 8.49 7.10
N GLN A 283 10.99 9.54 6.27
CA GLN A 283 11.61 10.85 6.48
C GLN A 283 10.68 12.00 6.07
N VAL A 284 9.39 11.88 6.39
CA VAL A 284 8.38 12.89 6.02
C VAL A 284 8.70 14.22 6.72
N PRO A 285 8.90 15.33 5.99
CA PRO A 285 9.23 16.63 6.57
C PRO A 285 8.05 17.22 7.34
N ARG A 286 8.36 17.98 8.39
CA ARG A 286 7.39 18.74 9.18
C ARG A 286 7.82 20.19 9.33
N PHE A 287 6.85 21.04 9.58
CA PHE A 287 7.02 22.48 9.50
C PHE A 287 6.18 23.21 10.56
N THR A 288 6.74 24.27 11.14
CA THR A 288 6.10 25.12 12.17
C THR A 288 5.93 26.56 11.64
N PRO A 289 4.75 26.94 11.09
CA PRO A 289 4.52 28.23 10.46
C PRO A 289 4.31 29.43 11.41
N TRP A 290 4.69 29.34 12.69
CA TRP A 290 4.24 30.33 13.68
C TRP A 290 4.82 31.71 13.35
N GLY A 291 3.93 32.68 13.15
CA GLY A 291 4.26 34.05 12.84
C GLY A 291 3.30 34.99 13.55
N PRO A 292 3.70 36.24 13.82
CA PRO A 292 2.89 37.18 14.59
C PRO A 292 1.60 37.61 13.86
N THR A 293 1.51 37.39 12.54
CA THR A 293 0.37 37.78 11.71
C THR A 293 0.02 36.71 10.69
N THR A 294 -1.24 36.72 10.23
CA THR A 294 -1.70 35.87 9.11
C THR A 294 -0.86 36.07 7.84
N ALA A 295 -0.44 37.30 7.54
CA ALA A 295 0.40 37.59 6.38
C ALA A 295 1.77 36.89 6.49
N HIS A 296 2.38 36.93 7.68
CA HIS A 296 3.64 36.26 7.94
C HIS A 296 3.50 34.74 7.82
N MET A 297 2.46 34.15 8.40
CA MET A 297 2.18 32.70 8.24
C MET A 297 2.04 32.31 6.76
N ASN A 298 1.35 33.12 5.96
CA ASN A 298 1.18 32.86 4.53
C ASN A 298 2.50 32.88 3.76
N LEU A 299 3.39 33.80 4.10
CA LEU A 299 4.73 33.84 3.53
C LEU A 299 5.53 32.59 3.91
N GLN A 300 5.44 32.15 5.17
CA GLN A 300 6.11 30.93 5.60
C GLN A 300 5.55 29.68 4.89
N PHE A 301 4.23 29.58 4.67
CA PHE A 301 3.63 28.51 3.85
C PHE A 301 4.18 28.51 2.42
N MET A 302 4.25 29.67 1.77
CA MET A 302 4.83 29.78 0.43
C MET A 302 6.29 29.36 0.38
N ARG A 303 7.08 29.78 1.39
CA ARG A 303 8.47 29.37 1.53
C ARG A 303 8.56 27.84 1.69
N ASN A 304 7.73 27.24 2.53
CA ASN A 304 7.72 25.79 2.74
C ASN A 304 7.45 25.00 1.44
N LEU A 305 6.48 25.44 0.62
CA LEU A 305 6.15 24.82 -0.67
C LEU A 305 7.32 24.84 -1.69
N SER A 306 8.27 25.75 -1.51
CA SER A 306 9.46 25.92 -2.37
C SER A 306 10.71 25.23 -1.82
N GLN A 307 10.71 24.83 -0.54
CA GLN A 307 11.88 24.25 0.11
C GLN A 307 11.97 22.75 -0.13
N ARG A 308 13.20 22.31 -0.42
CA ARG A 308 13.53 20.90 -0.56
C ARG A 308 14.91 20.66 0.02
N MET A 309 14.96 20.14 1.24
CA MET A 309 16.21 19.77 1.88
C MET A 309 16.57 18.31 1.57
N PRO A 310 17.87 17.97 1.46
CA PRO A 310 18.29 16.60 1.23
C PRO A 310 17.91 15.74 2.43
N MET A 311 17.36 14.55 2.14
CA MET A 311 17.09 13.51 3.12
C MET A 311 18.38 12.71 3.38
N LEU A 312 18.44 11.98 4.50
CA LEU A 312 19.49 11.00 4.69
C LEU A 312 19.35 9.89 3.66
N ALA A 313 20.49 9.37 3.21
CA ALA A 313 20.51 8.13 2.46
C ALA A 313 20.00 7.00 3.37
N GLU A 314 19.14 6.16 2.82
CA GLU A 314 18.72 4.95 3.51
C GLU A 314 19.69 3.83 3.16
N THR A 315 20.03 3.01 4.14
CA THR A 315 20.87 1.84 3.96
C THR A 315 20.13 0.84 3.07
N THR A 316 20.34 0.91 1.76
CA THR A 316 19.89 -0.14 0.84
C THR A 316 20.95 -1.23 0.87
N THR A 317 20.60 -2.43 1.33
CA THR A 317 21.39 -3.63 1.00
C THR A 317 21.65 -3.63 -0.51
N GLU A 318 22.88 -3.89 -0.95
CA GLU A 318 23.23 -3.98 -2.38
C GLU A 318 22.37 -5.05 -3.06
N GLN A 319 21.22 -4.64 -3.58
CA GLN A 319 20.29 -5.47 -4.30
C GLN A 319 20.34 -5.11 -5.78
N LYS A 320 20.33 -6.13 -6.63
CA LYS A 320 20.14 -5.98 -8.07
C LYS A 320 18.82 -5.23 -8.28
N ARG A 321 18.74 -4.33 -9.26
CA ARG A 321 17.53 -3.51 -9.47
C ARG A 321 16.94 -3.74 -10.86
N ALA A 322 15.62 -3.90 -10.92
CA ALA A 322 14.86 -3.88 -12.17
C ALA A 322 14.02 -2.60 -12.27
N LEU A 323 13.90 -2.03 -13.48
CA LEU A 323 12.92 -0.99 -13.77
C LEU A 323 11.69 -1.63 -14.43
N MET A 324 10.58 -1.72 -13.69
CA MET A 324 9.31 -2.25 -14.17
C MET A 324 8.46 -1.14 -14.82
N VAL A 325 8.05 -1.33 -16.07
CA VAL A 325 7.09 -0.49 -16.79
C VAL A 325 5.72 -1.15 -16.71
N ALA A 326 4.83 -0.60 -15.87
CA ALA A 326 3.54 -1.22 -15.57
C ALA A 326 2.41 -0.19 -15.55
N PHE A 327 1.48 -0.31 -16.51
CA PHE A 327 0.26 0.49 -16.52
C PHE A 327 -0.73 0.03 -15.44
N HIS A 328 -0.92 -1.29 -15.31
CA HIS A 328 -1.69 -1.91 -14.24
C HIS A 328 -0.85 -1.96 -12.96
N PHE A 329 -0.87 -0.86 -12.22
CA PHE A 329 -0.21 -0.69 -10.94
C PHE A 329 -1.01 0.29 -10.07
N PRO A 330 -1.03 0.17 -8.73
CA PRO A 330 -1.83 1.06 -7.90
C PRO A 330 -1.51 2.55 -8.17
N PRO A 331 -2.51 3.45 -8.13
CA PRO A 331 -3.88 3.25 -7.65
C PRO A 331 -4.89 2.84 -8.73
N GLN A 332 -4.45 2.38 -9.91
CA GLN A 332 -5.40 1.89 -10.91
C GLN A 332 -6.29 0.80 -10.28
N ALA A 333 -7.58 0.79 -10.61
CA ALA A 333 -8.53 -0.23 -10.21
C ALA A 333 -9.30 -0.75 -11.43
N GLY A 334 -9.87 -1.96 -11.32
CA GLY A 334 -10.65 -2.60 -12.39
C GLY A 334 -9.90 -3.66 -13.20
N SER A 335 -8.65 -3.99 -12.85
CA SER A 335 -7.90 -5.08 -13.49
C SER A 335 -7.23 -6.00 -12.46
N SER A 336 -7.49 -7.32 -12.54
CA SER A 336 -6.79 -8.30 -11.71
C SER A 336 -5.28 -8.36 -11.99
N GLY A 337 -4.83 -7.82 -13.13
CA GLY A 337 -3.42 -7.73 -13.47
C GLY A 337 -2.59 -6.95 -12.44
N ILE A 338 -3.19 -6.01 -11.71
CA ILE A 338 -2.51 -5.23 -10.66
C ILE A 338 -1.90 -6.16 -9.61
N LEU A 339 -2.59 -7.24 -9.25
CA LEU A 339 -2.11 -8.17 -8.22
C LEU A 339 -0.82 -8.87 -8.64
N ARG A 340 -0.63 -9.16 -9.93
CA ARG A 340 0.63 -9.76 -10.43
C ARG A 340 1.80 -8.80 -10.28
N THR A 341 1.65 -7.56 -10.76
CA THR A 341 2.74 -6.57 -10.73
C THR A 341 3.08 -6.17 -9.29
N LEU A 342 2.08 -5.94 -8.45
CA LEU A 342 2.26 -5.59 -7.05
C LEU A 342 2.95 -6.71 -6.25
N ASN A 343 2.52 -7.96 -6.42
CA ASN A 343 3.11 -9.08 -5.69
C ASN A 343 4.54 -9.39 -6.14
N PHE A 344 4.88 -9.23 -7.42
CA PHE A 344 6.29 -9.34 -7.83
C PHE A 344 7.14 -8.26 -7.17
N VAL A 345 6.67 -7.01 -7.11
CA VAL A 345 7.38 -5.93 -6.39
C VAL A 345 7.53 -6.27 -4.90
N LYS A 346 6.53 -6.90 -4.29
CA LYS A 346 6.52 -7.33 -2.89
C LYS A 346 7.52 -8.46 -2.60
N TYR A 347 7.61 -9.46 -3.49
CA TYR A 347 8.35 -10.70 -3.22
C TYR A 347 9.75 -10.79 -3.87
N LEU A 348 10.04 -10.03 -4.94
CA LEU A 348 11.38 -9.98 -5.55
C LEU A 348 12.52 -9.59 -4.59
N PRO A 349 12.31 -8.73 -3.57
CA PRO A 349 13.37 -8.44 -2.59
C PRO A 349 13.90 -9.68 -1.87
N GLN A 350 13.07 -10.71 -1.67
CA GLN A 350 13.50 -12.00 -1.09
C GLN A 350 14.47 -12.76 -1.99
N GLN A 351 14.53 -12.40 -3.28
CA GLN A 351 15.43 -12.97 -4.29
C GLN A 351 16.62 -12.05 -4.57
N GLY A 352 16.88 -11.05 -3.73
CA GLY A 352 17.97 -10.08 -3.91
C GLY A 352 17.70 -9.01 -4.98
N TRP A 353 16.44 -8.88 -5.43
CA TRP A 353 16.04 -7.90 -6.44
C TRP A 353 15.15 -6.80 -5.86
N SER A 354 15.57 -5.55 -6.00
CA SER A 354 14.73 -4.36 -5.79
C SER A 354 14.05 -3.93 -7.10
N THR A 355 12.94 -3.20 -7.00
CA THR A 355 12.19 -2.73 -8.18
C THR A 355 11.90 -1.23 -8.08
N SER A 356 12.18 -0.50 -9.16
CA SER A 356 11.58 0.81 -9.43
C SER A 356 10.43 0.63 -10.42
N VAL A 357 9.32 1.33 -10.23
CA VAL A 357 8.12 1.19 -11.06
C VAL A 357 7.86 2.48 -11.83
N LEU A 358 7.79 2.39 -13.15
CA LEU A 358 7.32 3.42 -14.06
C LEU A 358 5.86 3.13 -14.44
N ALA A 359 4.95 3.96 -13.92
CA ALA A 359 3.51 3.83 -14.13
C ALA A 359 2.91 5.08 -14.80
N ALA A 360 1.66 4.96 -15.25
CA ALA A 360 0.88 6.10 -15.71
C ALA A 360 0.44 7.00 -14.53
N THR A 361 0.20 8.28 -14.81
CA THR A 361 -0.44 9.20 -13.88
C THR A 361 -1.89 8.78 -13.61
N PRO A 362 -2.42 8.97 -12.38
CA PRO A 362 -3.76 8.47 -12.04
C PRO A 362 -4.89 9.02 -12.90
N CYS A 363 -4.74 10.21 -13.48
CA CYS A 363 -5.69 10.78 -14.44
C CYS A 363 -5.92 9.91 -15.68
N ALA A 364 -5.07 8.93 -15.99
CA ALA A 364 -5.26 7.99 -17.08
C ALA A 364 -6.26 6.88 -16.76
N PHE A 365 -6.52 6.60 -15.48
CA PHE A 365 -7.32 5.46 -15.04
C PHE A 365 -8.81 5.81 -15.01
N GLU A 366 -9.66 4.89 -15.46
CA GLU A 366 -11.12 5.00 -15.37
C GLU A 366 -11.57 4.86 -13.92
N GLU A 367 -11.08 3.82 -13.23
CA GLU A 367 -11.30 3.59 -11.81
C GLU A 367 -9.98 3.70 -11.02
N GLN A 368 -10.07 4.27 -9.81
CA GLN A 368 -8.95 4.35 -8.88
C GLN A 368 -9.35 3.87 -7.49
N ARG A 369 -8.49 3.09 -6.86
CA ARG A 369 -8.61 2.70 -5.45
C ARG A 369 -7.23 2.71 -4.79
N ASN A 370 -7.20 3.19 -3.56
CA ASN A 370 -5.97 3.35 -2.79
C ASN A 370 -5.73 2.19 -1.81
N ASP A 371 -6.63 1.21 -1.75
CA ASP A 371 -6.59 0.04 -0.87
C ASP A 371 -5.34 -0.83 -1.06
N LEU A 372 -4.83 -0.92 -2.29
CA LEU A 372 -3.62 -1.68 -2.61
C LEU A 372 -2.31 -0.88 -2.51
N VAL A 373 -2.37 0.45 -2.31
CA VAL A 373 -1.18 1.32 -2.31
C VAL A 373 -0.33 1.08 -1.07
N SER A 374 -0.94 0.73 0.06
CA SER A 374 -0.22 0.38 1.29
C SER A 374 0.57 -0.92 1.17
N SER A 375 0.24 -1.78 0.22
CA SER A 375 0.94 -3.05 -0.02
C SER A 375 2.21 -2.88 -0.85
N ILE A 376 2.48 -1.67 -1.36
CA ILE A 376 3.74 -1.38 -2.04
C ILE A 376 4.85 -1.30 -0.97
N PRO A 377 5.95 -2.06 -1.06
CA PRO A 377 7.06 -1.98 -0.09
C PRO A 377 7.64 -0.57 -0.02
N SER A 378 7.88 0.00 1.17
CA SER A 378 8.29 1.40 1.37
C SER A 378 9.47 1.89 0.52
N GLN A 379 10.40 0.98 0.21
CA GLN A 379 11.62 1.20 -0.56
C GLN A 379 11.40 1.23 -2.07
N THR A 380 10.23 0.81 -2.57
CA THR A 380 9.90 0.84 -3.99
C THR A 380 9.69 2.28 -4.45
N SER A 381 10.59 2.75 -5.31
CA SER A 381 10.43 3.99 -6.07
C SER A 381 9.29 3.82 -7.09
N VAL A 382 8.25 4.64 -7.00
CA VAL A 382 7.15 4.66 -7.99
C VAL A 382 7.18 6.01 -8.71
N VAL A 383 7.71 6.02 -9.92
CA VAL A 383 7.72 7.20 -10.79
C VAL A 383 6.54 7.14 -11.75
N ARG A 384 5.88 8.29 -11.93
CA ARG A 384 4.68 8.39 -12.78
C ARG A 384 4.92 9.33 -13.95
N ALA A 385 4.50 8.90 -15.13
CA ALA A 385 4.56 9.69 -16.35
C ALA A 385 3.16 9.95 -16.89
N THR A 386 2.98 11.15 -17.45
CA THR A 386 1.69 11.59 -17.99
C THR A 386 1.19 10.59 -19.03
N ALA A 387 -0.06 10.16 -18.87
CA ALA A 387 -0.78 9.37 -19.84
C ALA A 387 -2.21 9.91 -19.95
N LEU A 388 -2.71 9.98 -21.17
CA LEU A 388 -4.08 10.39 -21.49
C LEU A 388 -4.76 9.23 -22.23
N ASP A 389 -5.93 8.85 -21.74
CA ASP A 389 -6.89 8.07 -22.51
C ASP A 389 -7.40 8.88 -23.71
N ALA A 390 -7.17 8.38 -24.93
CA ALA A 390 -7.58 9.03 -26.17
C ALA A 390 -9.10 9.26 -26.29
N ALA A 391 -9.91 8.31 -25.83
CA ALA A 391 -11.37 8.41 -25.89
C ALA A 391 -11.90 9.41 -24.87
N ARG A 392 -11.39 9.38 -23.63
CA ARG A 392 -11.87 10.24 -22.55
C ARG A 392 -11.34 11.67 -22.63
N HIS A 393 -10.09 11.87 -23.03
CA HIS A 393 -9.42 13.17 -22.91
C HIS A 393 -9.16 13.88 -24.24
N LEU A 394 -9.07 13.13 -25.35
CA LEU A 394 -8.69 13.70 -26.66
C LEU A 394 -9.86 13.70 -27.65
N SER A 395 -11.05 13.27 -27.22
CA SER A 395 -12.24 13.29 -28.06
C SER A 395 -12.89 14.68 -28.11
N ILE A 396 -13.30 15.07 -29.32
CA ILE A 396 -14.10 16.27 -29.57
C ILE A 396 -15.45 15.81 -30.12
N LYS A 397 -16.54 16.09 -29.40
CA LYS A 397 -17.89 15.57 -29.70
C LYS A 397 -17.90 14.03 -29.87
N GLY A 398 -17.13 13.33 -29.03
CA GLY A 398 -17.04 11.85 -29.04
C GLY A 398 -16.16 11.27 -30.16
N LYS A 399 -15.45 12.08 -30.95
CA LYS A 399 -14.57 11.63 -32.03
C LYS A 399 -13.12 12.04 -31.78
N TYR A 400 -12.18 11.16 -32.09
CA TYR A 400 -10.74 11.44 -32.03
C TYR A 400 -10.01 10.75 -33.20
N PRO A 401 -8.90 11.32 -33.71
CA PRO A 401 -8.10 10.68 -34.74
C PRO A 401 -7.59 9.32 -34.29
N ARG A 402 -7.92 8.27 -35.03
CA ARG A 402 -7.62 6.89 -34.64
C ARG A 402 -6.13 6.59 -34.39
N LEU A 403 -5.25 7.27 -35.12
CA LEU A 403 -3.79 7.12 -35.00
C LEU A 403 -3.28 7.40 -33.57
N ILE A 404 -3.93 8.28 -32.81
CA ILE A 404 -3.53 8.59 -31.43
C ILE A 404 -3.96 7.51 -30.42
N ALA A 405 -4.71 6.50 -30.87
CA ALA A 405 -5.10 5.34 -30.06
C ALA A 405 -4.46 4.04 -30.58
N LEU A 406 -3.33 4.15 -31.29
CA LEU A 406 -2.50 3.03 -31.69
C LEU A 406 -1.13 3.12 -30.98
N PRO A 407 -0.56 2.01 -30.48
CA PRO A 407 -1.11 0.65 -30.55
C PRO A 407 -2.29 0.41 -29.60
N ASP A 408 -2.50 1.30 -28.62
CA ASP A 408 -3.66 1.31 -27.74
C ASP A 408 -4.06 2.76 -27.39
N ARG A 409 -5.19 2.91 -26.69
CA ARG A 409 -5.75 4.23 -26.32
C ARG A 409 -4.88 5.06 -25.37
N TRP A 410 -3.79 4.49 -24.86
CA TRP A 410 -2.84 5.15 -23.95
C TRP A 410 -1.51 5.47 -24.63
N SER A 411 -1.46 5.51 -25.96
CA SER A 411 -0.24 5.81 -26.75
C SER A 411 0.48 7.09 -26.30
N SER A 412 -0.26 8.08 -25.80
CA SER A 412 0.24 9.34 -25.25
C SER A 412 1.20 9.14 -24.06
N TRP A 413 1.17 7.98 -23.40
CA TRP A 413 2.07 7.61 -22.32
C TRP A 413 3.51 7.40 -22.82
N TRP A 414 3.71 7.02 -24.08
CA TRP A 414 5.00 6.53 -24.59
C TRP A 414 6.14 7.53 -24.38
N LEU A 415 6.05 8.73 -24.96
CA LEU A 415 7.15 9.70 -24.92
C LEU A 415 7.41 10.25 -23.50
N PRO A 416 6.38 10.67 -22.72
CA PRO A 416 6.59 11.08 -21.33
C PRO A 416 7.22 9.97 -20.48
N ALA A 417 6.79 8.71 -20.66
CA ALA A 417 7.32 7.58 -19.91
C ALA A 417 8.77 7.28 -20.27
N VAL A 418 9.16 7.34 -21.54
CA VAL A 418 10.56 7.16 -21.94
C VAL A 418 11.43 8.26 -21.30
N TRP A 419 10.98 9.51 -21.29
CA TRP A 419 11.73 10.61 -20.65
C TRP A 419 11.88 10.41 -19.13
N VAL A 420 10.78 10.14 -18.42
CA VAL A 420 10.81 9.87 -16.97
C VAL A 420 11.62 8.62 -16.65
N GLY A 421 11.48 7.55 -17.46
CA GLY A 421 12.21 6.30 -17.32
C GLY A 421 13.72 6.49 -17.48
N MET A 422 14.17 7.24 -18.49
CA MET A 422 15.59 7.55 -18.65
C MET A 422 16.14 8.41 -17.50
N LYS A 423 15.31 9.30 -16.92
CA LYS A 423 15.70 10.04 -15.71
C LYS A 423 15.85 9.11 -14.52
N GLU A 424 14.94 8.16 -14.35
CA GLU A 424 15.02 7.16 -13.28
C GLU A 424 16.22 6.22 -13.45
N ILE A 425 16.51 5.76 -14.67
CA ILE A 425 17.70 4.95 -14.97
C ILE A 425 18.98 5.68 -14.55
N ARG A 426 19.09 6.98 -14.82
CA ARG A 426 20.25 7.78 -14.39
C ARG A 426 20.31 7.99 -12.88
N ARG A 427 19.15 8.16 -12.23
CA ARG A 427 19.06 8.40 -10.78
C ARG A 427 19.32 7.13 -9.96
N GLN A 428 18.84 5.99 -10.46
CA GLN A 428 18.82 4.70 -9.80
C GLN A 428 19.12 3.59 -10.82
N PRO A 429 20.39 3.38 -11.22
CA PRO A 429 20.76 2.48 -12.30
C PRO A 429 20.24 1.04 -12.08
N PRO A 430 19.35 0.54 -12.95
CA PRO A 430 18.92 -0.85 -12.91
C PRO A 430 19.85 -1.74 -13.73
N LYS A 431 19.81 -3.04 -13.45
CA LYS A 431 20.49 -4.08 -14.24
C LYS A 431 19.68 -4.52 -15.45
N LEU A 432 18.37 -4.34 -15.43
CA LEU A 432 17.47 -4.65 -16.55
C LEU A 432 16.19 -3.83 -16.52
N ILE A 433 15.51 -3.82 -17.67
CA ILE A 433 14.16 -3.27 -17.83
C ILE A 433 13.18 -4.43 -17.94
N TRP A 434 12.01 -4.26 -17.34
CA TRP A 434 10.92 -5.23 -17.39
C TRP A 434 9.63 -4.50 -17.76
N SER A 435 8.87 -4.94 -18.76
CA SER A 435 7.58 -4.32 -19.10
C SER A 435 6.47 -5.36 -19.21
N THR A 436 5.23 -4.98 -18.88
CA THR A 436 4.09 -5.92 -18.79
C THR A 436 2.89 -5.50 -19.64
N TYR A 437 2.39 -6.43 -20.45
CA TYR A 437 1.15 -6.36 -21.27
C TYR A 437 -0.09 -6.68 -20.38
N PRO A 438 -1.35 -6.23 -20.62
CA PRO A 438 -2.04 -6.02 -21.90
C PRO A 438 -1.99 -4.61 -22.49
N ILE A 439 -1.28 -3.68 -21.88
CA ILE A 439 -1.10 -2.34 -22.45
C ILE A 439 0.11 -2.37 -23.38
N SER A 440 -0.15 -2.45 -24.69
CA SER A 440 0.89 -2.55 -25.72
C SER A 440 1.92 -1.42 -25.68
N THR A 441 1.51 -0.22 -25.29
CA THR A 441 2.38 0.95 -25.09
C THR A 441 3.45 0.69 -24.02
N ALA A 442 3.20 -0.17 -23.02
CA ALA A 442 4.20 -0.56 -22.03
C ALA A 442 5.41 -1.26 -22.67
N HIS A 443 5.17 -2.12 -23.67
CA HIS A 443 6.25 -2.77 -24.43
C HIS A 443 6.98 -1.81 -25.36
N LEU A 444 6.28 -0.82 -25.96
CA LEU A 444 6.95 0.25 -26.70
C LEU A 444 7.91 1.04 -25.80
N ILE A 445 7.47 1.40 -24.59
CA ILE A 445 8.30 2.08 -23.60
C ILE A 445 9.49 1.20 -23.20
N GLY A 446 9.26 -0.08 -22.89
CA GLY A 446 10.32 -1.04 -22.54
C GLY A 446 11.39 -1.16 -23.63
N ALA A 447 10.95 -1.34 -24.88
CA ALA A 447 11.84 -1.40 -26.05
C ALA A 447 12.62 -0.10 -26.27
N SER A 448 11.96 1.06 -26.13
CA SER A 448 12.61 2.37 -26.26
C SER A 448 13.66 2.59 -25.17
N LEU A 449 13.32 2.31 -23.91
CA LEU A 449 14.26 2.45 -22.80
C LEU A 449 15.47 1.53 -22.98
N SER A 450 15.25 0.27 -23.35
CA SER A 450 16.32 -0.70 -23.59
C SER A 450 17.25 -0.24 -24.72
N SER A 451 16.69 0.20 -25.84
CA SER A 451 17.48 0.73 -26.96
C SER A 451 18.26 1.99 -26.61
N LEU A 452 17.74 2.85 -25.73
CA LEU A 452 18.37 4.11 -25.35
C LEU A 452 19.39 3.97 -24.23
N SER A 453 19.21 2.99 -23.34
CA SER A 453 20.08 2.77 -22.18
C SER A 453 21.08 1.63 -22.36
N GLY A 454 20.89 0.77 -23.37
CA GLY A 454 21.68 -0.45 -23.57
C GLY A 454 21.38 -1.56 -22.56
N LEU A 455 20.35 -1.42 -21.73
CA LEU A 455 20.02 -2.42 -20.70
C LEU A 455 19.21 -3.58 -21.31
N PRO A 456 19.41 -4.82 -20.86
CA PRO A 456 18.60 -5.95 -21.29
C PRO A 456 17.13 -5.75 -20.90
N TRP A 457 16.25 -6.32 -21.71
CA TRP A 457 14.81 -6.13 -21.56
C TRP A 457 14.05 -7.45 -21.49
N VAL A 458 13.24 -7.60 -20.44
CA VAL A 458 12.29 -8.69 -20.26
C VAL A 458 10.87 -8.19 -20.57
N ALA A 459 10.17 -8.87 -21.47
CA ALA A 459 8.77 -8.56 -21.82
C ALA A 459 7.81 -9.59 -21.22
N ASP A 460 6.92 -9.19 -20.33
CA ASP A 460 5.89 -10.04 -19.68
C ASP A 460 4.55 -9.95 -20.44
N PHE A 461 4.26 -11.00 -21.19
CA PHE A 461 3.00 -11.24 -21.89
C PHE A 461 2.02 -11.95 -20.97
N ARG A 462 1.15 -11.17 -20.34
CA ARG A 462 0.09 -11.73 -19.49
C ARG A 462 -1.06 -12.34 -20.28
N ASP A 463 -1.30 -11.79 -21.46
CA ASP A 463 -2.33 -12.16 -22.40
C ASP A 463 -1.71 -12.27 -23.80
N PRO A 464 -2.24 -13.10 -24.72
CA PRO A 464 -1.83 -13.09 -26.11
C PRO A 464 -2.17 -11.76 -26.77
N MET A 465 -1.21 -11.15 -27.47
CA MET A 465 -1.44 -9.91 -28.20
C MET A 465 -2.29 -10.20 -29.45
N VAL A 466 -1.90 -11.19 -30.28
CA VAL A 466 -2.64 -11.54 -31.50
C VAL A 466 -3.07 -13.02 -31.49
N ASN A 467 -4.37 -13.26 -31.71
CA ASN A 467 -4.93 -14.60 -31.90
C ASN A 467 -5.76 -14.67 -33.22
N SER A 468 -6.51 -15.76 -33.45
CA SER A 468 -7.31 -15.95 -34.67
C SER A 468 -8.43 -14.91 -34.81
N GLU A 469 -9.11 -14.54 -33.73
CA GLU A 469 -10.30 -13.68 -33.73
C GLU A 469 -10.06 -12.25 -33.21
N TYR A 470 -8.89 -11.97 -32.63
CA TYR A 470 -8.58 -10.73 -31.92
C TYR A 470 -7.15 -10.22 -32.24
N PRO A 471 -6.96 -8.90 -32.44
CA PRO A 471 -8.01 -7.88 -32.57
C PRO A 471 -8.76 -8.01 -33.92
N VAL A 472 -10.04 -7.66 -33.90
CA VAL A 472 -10.95 -7.72 -35.08
C VAL A 472 -10.54 -6.70 -36.13
N ASP A 473 -10.10 -5.52 -35.69
CA ASP A 473 -9.71 -4.47 -36.60
C ASP A 473 -8.37 -4.77 -37.31
N ARG A 474 -8.37 -4.60 -38.63
CA ARG A 474 -7.23 -4.92 -39.49
C ARG A 474 -6.00 -4.03 -39.26
N MET A 475 -6.20 -2.74 -39.00
CA MET A 475 -5.08 -1.81 -38.77
C MET A 475 -4.43 -2.09 -37.41
N GLN A 476 -5.23 -2.26 -36.36
CA GLN A 476 -4.75 -2.62 -35.03
C GLN A 476 -4.05 -3.98 -35.05
N ARG A 477 -4.62 -4.98 -35.74
CA ARG A 477 -3.99 -6.28 -35.94
C ARG A 477 -2.61 -6.15 -36.58
N ARG A 478 -2.47 -5.38 -37.66
CA ARG A 478 -1.16 -5.15 -38.31
C ARG A 478 -0.15 -4.49 -37.37
N VAL A 479 -0.57 -3.46 -36.63
CA VAL A 479 0.30 -2.76 -35.67
C VAL A 479 0.74 -3.71 -34.55
N TRP A 480 -0.17 -4.52 -34.03
CA TRP A 480 0.12 -5.48 -32.97
C TRP A 480 0.98 -6.63 -33.46
N GLN A 481 0.78 -7.15 -34.68
CA GLN A 481 1.68 -8.16 -35.28
C GLN A 481 3.10 -7.60 -35.46
N TRP A 482 3.22 -6.35 -35.89
CA TRP A 482 4.53 -5.68 -35.98
C TRP A 482 5.17 -5.52 -34.60
N LEU A 483 4.39 -5.07 -33.60
CA LEU A 483 4.88 -4.87 -32.24
C LEU A 483 5.30 -6.20 -31.60
N GLU A 484 4.46 -7.22 -31.72
CA GLU A 484 4.72 -8.59 -31.27
C GLU A 484 6.05 -9.11 -31.85
N ALA A 485 6.20 -9.09 -33.17
CA ALA A 485 7.43 -9.53 -33.83
C ALA A 485 8.65 -8.68 -33.41
N ARG A 486 8.47 -7.38 -33.21
CA ARG A 486 9.53 -6.50 -32.70
C ARG A 486 9.95 -6.90 -31.29
N VAL A 487 9.00 -7.14 -30.38
CA VAL A 487 9.28 -7.55 -28.99
C VAL A 487 10.09 -8.83 -28.97
N LEU A 488 9.64 -9.89 -29.66
CA LEU A 488 10.33 -11.19 -29.66
C LEU A 488 11.76 -11.10 -30.20
N ARG A 489 11.97 -10.24 -31.19
CA ARG A 489 13.29 -10.00 -31.77
C ARG A 489 14.21 -9.23 -30.81
N THR A 490 13.73 -8.15 -30.19
CA THR A 490 14.58 -7.22 -29.44
C THR A 490 14.68 -7.51 -27.94
N ALA A 491 13.69 -8.16 -27.33
CA ALA A 491 13.75 -8.52 -25.92
C ALA A 491 14.81 -9.60 -25.69
N SER A 492 15.45 -9.54 -24.52
CA SER A 492 16.38 -10.56 -24.03
C SER A 492 15.62 -11.81 -23.58
N ALA A 493 14.40 -11.64 -23.04
CA ALA A 493 13.50 -12.71 -22.66
C ALA A 493 12.03 -12.27 -22.79
N CYS A 494 11.14 -13.21 -23.09
CA CYS A 494 9.69 -13.04 -23.11
C CYS A 494 9.06 -14.01 -22.10
N VAL A 495 8.32 -13.48 -21.14
CA VAL A 495 7.63 -14.25 -20.10
C VAL A 495 6.16 -14.38 -20.48
N PHE A 496 5.61 -15.59 -20.33
CA PHE A 496 4.22 -15.91 -20.57
C PHE A 496 3.58 -16.51 -19.33
N THR A 497 2.29 -16.28 -19.14
CA THR A 497 1.52 -16.79 -17.98
C THR A 497 1.09 -18.25 -18.13
N THR A 498 1.24 -18.84 -19.31
CA THR A 498 0.84 -20.23 -19.61
C THR A 498 1.85 -20.90 -20.53
N ALA A 499 1.99 -22.22 -20.40
CA ALA A 499 2.81 -23.03 -21.31
C ALA A 499 2.27 -22.97 -22.74
N SER A 500 0.95 -23.08 -22.92
CA SER A 500 0.31 -23.02 -24.23
C SER A 500 0.56 -21.70 -24.97
N ALA A 501 0.60 -20.57 -24.25
CA ALA A 501 0.97 -19.29 -24.85
C ALA A 501 2.45 -19.26 -25.25
N ALA A 502 3.36 -19.67 -24.37
CA ALA A 502 4.79 -19.73 -24.69
C ALA A 502 5.07 -20.60 -25.91
N GLU A 503 4.45 -21.78 -26.00
CA GLU A 503 4.56 -22.67 -27.15
C GLU A 503 3.99 -22.06 -28.43
N ALA A 504 2.82 -21.43 -28.36
CA ALA A 504 2.21 -20.78 -29.52
C ALA A 504 3.11 -19.67 -30.09
N TYR A 505 3.75 -18.89 -29.21
CA TYR A 505 4.72 -17.87 -29.61
C TYR A 505 6.01 -18.50 -30.15
N GLY A 506 6.53 -19.56 -29.52
CA GLY A 506 7.70 -20.29 -30.00
C GLY A 506 7.50 -20.90 -31.39
N ARG A 507 6.30 -21.45 -31.68
CA ARG A 507 5.95 -21.96 -33.01
C ARG A 507 5.80 -20.84 -34.04
N ARG A 508 5.24 -19.69 -33.65
CA ARG A 508 5.06 -18.53 -34.53
C ARG A 508 6.39 -17.80 -34.83
N TYR A 509 7.34 -17.83 -33.90
CA TYR A 509 8.65 -17.21 -34.01
C TYR A 509 9.78 -18.20 -33.65
N PRO A 510 10.05 -19.21 -34.50
CA PRO A 510 10.99 -20.30 -34.17
C PRO A 510 12.40 -19.82 -33.82
N GLU A 511 12.90 -18.79 -34.51
CA GLU A 511 14.22 -18.18 -34.24
C GLU A 511 14.35 -17.55 -32.85
N HIS A 512 13.23 -17.33 -32.16
CA HIS A 512 13.17 -16.69 -30.85
C HIS A 512 12.52 -17.58 -29.79
N ALA A 513 12.26 -18.85 -30.10
CA ALA A 513 11.59 -19.79 -29.19
C ALA A 513 12.35 -19.97 -27.86
N ALA A 514 13.69 -19.98 -27.89
CA ALA A 514 14.53 -20.09 -26.70
C ALA A 514 14.36 -18.93 -25.70
N LYS A 515 13.82 -17.78 -26.14
CA LYS A 515 13.54 -16.62 -25.29
C LYS A 515 12.18 -16.71 -24.60
N CYS A 516 11.35 -17.69 -24.94
CA CYS A 516 10.00 -17.83 -24.40
C CYS A 516 10.04 -18.63 -23.09
N HIS A 517 9.70 -17.99 -21.98
CA HIS A 517 9.69 -18.59 -20.64
C HIS A 517 8.29 -18.55 -20.05
N VAL A 518 7.97 -19.54 -19.21
CA VAL A 518 6.69 -19.60 -18.49
C VAL A 518 6.91 -19.17 -17.04
N ILE A 519 6.13 -18.19 -16.59
CA ILE A 519 5.98 -17.82 -15.19
C ILE A 519 4.49 -17.62 -14.95
N GLU A 520 3.85 -18.64 -14.40
CA GLU A 520 2.40 -18.66 -14.23
C GLU A 520 1.88 -17.54 -13.33
N ASN A 521 0.56 -17.36 -13.34
CA ASN A 521 -0.10 -16.64 -12.27
C ASN A 521 -0.02 -17.42 -10.95
N GLY A 522 -0.43 -16.76 -9.87
CA GLY A 522 -0.35 -17.32 -8.53
C GLY A 522 -1.21 -16.55 -7.54
N TYR A 523 -1.25 -17.03 -6.30
CA TYR A 523 -1.96 -16.41 -5.18
C TYR A 523 -0.98 -15.86 -4.14
N ASP A 524 -1.41 -14.86 -3.39
CA ASP A 524 -0.64 -14.29 -2.28
C ASP A 524 -1.01 -15.02 -0.98
N GLU A 525 -0.08 -15.75 -0.37
CA GLU A 525 -0.31 -16.49 0.88
C GLU A 525 -0.70 -15.56 2.04
N GLU A 526 -0.16 -14.34 2.07
CA GLU A 526 -0.52 -13.36 3.10
C GLU A 526 -1.98 -12.91 3.01
N ALA A 527 -2.59 -13.01 1.82
CA ALA A 527 -4.02 -12.71 1.66
C ALA A 527 -4.92 -13.75 2.36
N PHE A 528 -4.42 -14.94 2.70
CA PHE A 528 -5.16 -16.00 3.38
C PHE A 528 -4.86 -16.09 4.89
N ALA A 529 -3.69 -15.61 5.35
CA ALA A 529 -3.17 -15.84 6.69
C ALA A 529 -4.05 -15.33 7.86
N GLN A 530 -4.97 -14.40 7.62
CA GLN A 530 -5.86 -13.81 8.65
C GLN A 530 -7.33 -13.76 8.23
N VAL A 531 -7.72 -14.55 7.23
CA VAL A 531 -9.07 -14.54 6.70
C VAL A 531 -9.89 -15.67 7.32
N VAL A 532 -11.02 -15.31 7.90
CA VAL A 532 -12.02 -16.26 8.40
C VAL A 532 -13.00 -16.56 7.27
N PRO A 533 -13.30 -17.84 6.96
CA PRO A 533 -14.33 -18.22 5.99
C PRO A 533 -15.67 -17.53 6.27
N SER A 534 -16.33 -17.02 5.23
CA SER A 534 -17.59 -16.29 5.35
C SER A 534 -18.64 -16.80 4.36
N ARG A 535 -19.87 -16.94 4.86
CA ARG A 535 -21.09 -17.24 4.08
C ARG A 535 -22.12 -16.11 4.21
N GLU A 536 -21.63 -14.88 4.39
CA GLU A 536 -22.47 -13.71 4.63
C GLU A 536 -23.60 -13.59 3.59
N GLY A 537 -24.83 -13.45 4.08
CA GLY A 537 -26.04 -13.34 3.27
C GLY A 537 -26.60 -14.67 2.73
N VAL A 538 -26.00 -15.82 3.04
CA VAL A 538 -26.54 -17.15 2.68
C VAL A 538 -27.23 -17.77 3.89
N GLU A 539 -28.48 -18.20 3.72
CA GLU A 539 -29.25 -18.88 4.77
C GLU A 539 -28.57 -20.19 5.22
N GLU A 540 -28.72 -20.51 6.51
CA GLU A 540 -28.17 -21.73 7.09
C GLU A 540 -28.74 -22.98 6.41
N GLY A 541 -27.87 -23.94 6.09
CA GLY A 541 -28.26 -25.19 5.42
C GLY A 541 -28.43 -25.13 3.91
N LYS A 542 -28.29 -23.95 3.26
CA LYS A 542 -28.20 -23.83 1.79
C LYS A 542 -26.78 -24.16 1.31
N LEU A 543 -26.68 -24.92 0.22
CA LEU A 543 -25.44 -25.17 -0.53
C LEU A 543 -25.05 -23.90 -1.30
N LEU A 544 -23.81 -23.45 -1.13
CA LEU A 544 -23.26 -22.25 -1.78
C LEU A 544 -22.29 -22.63 -2.92
N LEU A 545 -22.72 -22.40 -4.15
CA LEU A 545 -21.88 -22.43 -5.35
C LEU A 545 -21.45 -21.00 -5.71
N LEU A 546 -20.15 -20.74 -5.84
CA LEU A 546 -19.64 -19.38 -6.04
C LEU A 546 -18.82 -19.23 -7.32
N HIS A 547 -19.21 -18.25 -8.17
CA HIS A 547 -18.33 -17.69 -9.19
C HIS A 547 -17.85 -16.30 -8.79
N SER A 548 -16.57 -16.17 -8.42
CA SER A 548 -15.93 -14.90 -8.07
C SER A 548 -15.21 -14.28 -9.27
N GLY A 549 -15.92 -13.48 -10.07
CA GLY A 549 -15.36 -12.59 -11.09
C GLY A 549 -16.18 -12.47 -12.38
N LEU A 550 -15.56 -11.94 -13.43
CA LEU A 550 -16.28 -11.54 -14.65
C LEU A 550 -16.77 -12.72 -15.51
N ILE A 551 -18.05 -12.63 -15.87
CA ILE A 551 -18.76 -13.44 -16.87
C ILE A 551 -18.85 -12.64 -18.17
N TYR A 552 -18.69 -13.31 -19.32
CA TYR A 552 -18.79 -12.72 -20.65
C TYR A 552 -19.82 -13.51 -21.46
N PRO A 553 -20.80 -12.85 -22.11
CA PRO A 553 -21.88 -13.56 -22.82
C PRO A 553 -21.44 -14.51 -23.95
N LYS A 554 -20.28 -14.31 -24.58
CA LYS A 554 -19.83 -15.13 -25.72
C LYS A 554 -18.99 -16.36 -25.32
N ASP A 555 -18.20 -16.25 -24.25
CA ASP A 555 -17.11 -17.20 -23.96
C ASP A 555 -16.99 -17.58 -22.48
N ARG A 556 -17.87 -17.06 -21.62
CA ARG A 556 -18.02 -17.52 -20.22
C ARG A 556 -19.50 -17.58 -19.86
N ASP A 557 -20.34 -17.90 -20.83
CA ASP A 557 -21.79 -17.98 -20.67
C ASP A 557 -22.17 -19.12 -19.72
N PRO A 558 -22.94 -18.86 -18.64
CA PRO A 558 -23.41 -19.89 -17.73
C PRO A 558 -24.64 -20.66 -18.24
N SER A 559 -25.16 -20.40 -19.44
CA SER A 559 -26.41 -20.99 -19.94
C SER A 559 -26.46 -22.52 -19.90
N THR A 560 -25.43 -23.20 -20.38
CA THR A 560 -25.35 -24.67 -20.38
C THR A 560 -25.24 -25.24 -18.96
N PHE A 561 -24.62 -24.49 -18.04
CA PHE A 561 -24.59 -24.84 -16.62
C PHE A 561 -25.97 -24.68 -15.97
N PHE A 562 -26.71 -23.61 -16.28
CA PHE A 562 -28.08 -23.44 -15.78
C PHE A 562 -29.04 -24.50 -16.33
N ALA A 563 -28.90 -24.90 -17.60
CA ALA A 563 -29.62 -26.05 -18.15
C ALA A 563 -29.34 -27.32 -17.35
N ALA A 564 -28.06 -27.62 -17.08
CA ALA A 564 -27.68 -28.78 -16.27
C ALA A 564 -28.23 -28.73 -14.83
N VAL A 565 -28.22 -27.55 -14.19
CA VAL A 565 -28.83 -27.37 -12.86
C VAL A 565 -30.33 -27.63 -12.91
N ARG A 566 -31.03 -27.11 -13.93
CA ARG A 566 -32.47 -27.35 -14.11
C ARG A 566 -32.78 -28.84 -14.25
N MET A 567 -32.02 -29.56 -15.07
CA MET A 567 -32.16 -31.01 -15.23
C MET A 567 -32.00 -31.75 -13.89
N LEU A 568 -30.99 -31.39 -13.08
CA LEU A 568 -30.79 -32.01 -11.76
C LEU A 568 -31.92 -31.69 -10.78
N ILE A 569 -32.56 -30.53 -10.88
CA ILE A 569 -33.73 -30.22 -10.07
C ILE A 569 -34.93 -31.06 -10.54
N ASP A 570 -35.15 -31.18 -11.85
CA ASP A 570 -36.24 -31.99 -12.43
C ASP A 570 -36.09 -33.48 -12.10
N GLU A 571 -34.86 -33.97 -12.04
CA GLU A 571 -34.50 -35.33 -11.64
C GLU A 571 -34.57 -35.56 -10.12
N GLY A 572 -34.79 -34.51 -9.33
CA GLY A 572 -34.87 -34.60 -7.86
C GLY A 572 -33.52 -34.71 -7.15
N HIS A 573 -32.41 -34.47 -7.86
CA HIS A 573 -31.06 -34.45 -7.29
C HIS A 573 -30.70 -33.13 -6.59
N LEU A 574 -31.37 -32.03 -6.94
CA LEU A 574 -31.19 -30.71 -6.33
C LEU A 574 -32.53 -30.13 -5.84
N ASP A 575 -32.53 -29.54 -4.65
CA ASP A 575 -33.66 -28.74 -4.16
C ASP A 575 -33.32 -27.25 -4.32
N PRO A 576 -34.06 -26.47 -5.16
CA PRO A 576 -33.79 -25.06 -5.37
C PRO A 576 -33.92 -24.23 -4.09
N ARG A 577 -34.70 -24.69 -3.09
CA ARG A 577 -34.83 -24.01 -1.79
C ARG A 577 -33.59 -24.17 -0.92
N ARG A 578 -32.75 -25.17 -1.21
CA ARG A 578 -31.51 -25.45 -0.49
C ARG A 578 -30.26 -25.08 -1.29
N LEU A 579 -30.41 -24.34 -2.39
CA LEU A 579 -29.33 -23.98 -3.29
C LEU A 579 -29.16 -22.46 -3.36
N CYS A 580 -27.92 -22.02 -3.36
CA CYS A 580 -27.51 -20.64 -3.62
C CYS A 580 -26.36 -20.66 -4.63
N ILE A 581 -26.59 -20.09 -5.81
CA ILE A 581 -25.60 -19.92 -6.87
C ILE A 581 -25.28 -18.43 -6.98
N ARG A 582 -24.14 -18.03 -6.42
CA ARG A 582 -23.72 -16.63 -6.33
C ARG A 582 -22.71 -16.30 -7.43
N PHE A 583 -23.00 -15.25 -8.19
CA PHE A 583 -22.07 -14.65 -9.14
C PHE A 583 -21.61 -13.27 -8.65
N ARG A 584 -20.30 -13.04 -8.55
CA ARG A 584 -19.72 -11.69 -8.38
C ARG A 584 -19.36 -11.12 -9.75
N ALA A 585 -20.37 -10.73 -10.54
CA ALA A 585 -20.26 -10.32 -11.95
C ALA A 585 -20.61 -8.83 -12.17
N PRO A 586 -19.71 -7.87 -11.84
CA PRO A 586 -20.00 -6.43 -11.81
C PRO A 586 -20.60 -5.77 -13.05
N HIS A 587 -20.36 -6.31 -14.25
CA HIS A 587 -20.72 -5.67 -15.52
C HIS A 587 -21.74 -6.43 -16.34
N HIS A 588 -22.06 -7.68 -15.96
CA HIS A 588 -22.94 -8.57 -16.72
C HIS A 588 -23.97 -9.27 -15.81
N GLY A 589 -24.38 -8.60 -14.74
CA GLY A 589 -25.32 -9.14 -13.77
C GLY A 589 -26.70 -9.37 -14.36
N ASP A 590 -27.18 -8.43 -15.18
CA ASP A 590 -28.49 -8.51 -15.82
C ASP A 590 -28.55 -9.68 -16.80
N GLU A 591 -27.49 -9.93 -17.57
CA GLU A 591 -27.40 -11.07 -18.47
C GLU A 591 -27.38 -12.40 -17.73
N VAL A 592 -26.67 -12.50 -16.59
CA VAL A 592 -26.69 -13.68 -15.74
C VAL A 592 -28.09 -13.93 -15.19
N MET A 593 -28.78 -12.90 -14.69
CA MET A 593 -30.14 -13.03 -14.16
C MET A 593 -31.17 -13.35 -15.25
N ALA A 594 -31.06 -12.73 -16.43
CA ALA A 594 -31.89 -13.07 -17.57
C ALA A 594 -31.67 -14.53 -18.01
N CYS A 595 -30.43 -15.01 -17.96
CA CYS A 595 -30.10 -16.41 -18.19
C CYS A 595 -30.74 -17.32 -17.14
N ALA A 596 -30.64 -16.98 -15.85
CA ALA A 596 -31.28 -17.74 -14.77
C ALA A 596 -32.82 -17.79 -14.92
N GLN A 597 -33.44 -16.70 -15.37
CA GLN A 597 -34.88 -16.63 -15.63
C GLN A 597 -35.31 -17.58 -16.75
N ARG A 598 -34.52 -17.69 -17.84
CA ARG A 598 -34.81 -18.63 -18.94
C ARG A 598 -34.91 -20.09 -18.48
N TYR A 599 -34.21 -20.46 -17.41
CA TYR A 599 -34.19 -21.82 -16.86
C TYR A 599 -34.96 -21.95 -15.53
N ASP A 600 -35.77 -20.95 -15.15
CA ASP A 600 -36.55 -20.95 -13.90
C ASP A 600 -35.69 -21.16 -12.63
N LEU A 601 -34.54 -20.46 -12.56
CA LEU A 601 -33.56 -20.55 -11.46
C LEU A 601 -33.44 -19.25 -10.64
N THR A 602 -34.30 -18.26 -10.87
CA THR A 602 -34.22 -16.94 -10.19
C THR A 602 -34.34 -17.02 -8.67
N ALA A 603 -34.94 -18.09 -8.13
CA ALA A 603 -35.08 -18.30 -6.69
C ALA A 603 -33.77 -18.74 -6.01
N CYS A 604 -32.81 -19.30 -6.76
CA CYS A 604 -31.54 -19.81 -6.22
C CYS A 604 -30.30 -19.15 -6.81
N VAL A 605 -30.42 -18.30 -7.84
CA VAL A 605 -29.32 -17.54 -8.43
C VAL A 605 -29.33 -16.11 -7.93
N GLU A 606 -28.15 -15.60 -7.53
CA GLU A 606 -27.99 -14.20 -7.16
C GLU A 606 -26.71 -13.58 -7.76
N VAL A 607 -26.78 -12.28 -8.04
CA VAL A 607 -25.62 -11.49 -8.47
C VAL A 607 -25.23 -10.53 -7.36
N GLY A 608 -24.06 -10.78 -6.77
CA GLY A 608 -23.50 -9.96 -5.70
C GLY A 608 -22.72 -8.76 -6.24
N ALA A 609 -22.81 -7.63 -5.53
CA ALA A 609 -21.99 -6.45 -5.80
C ALA A 609 -20.47 -6.73 -5.63
N PRO A 610 -19.59 -5.92 -6.24
CA PRO A 610 -18.14 -6.01 -6.00
C PRO A 610 -17.81 -5.79 -4.52
N ILE A 611 -16.95 -6.64 -3.97
CA ILE A 611 -16.49 -6.58 -2.57
C ILE A 611 -14.97 -6.37 -2.51
N PRO A 612 -14.44 -5.85 -1.40
CA PRO A 612 -12.99 -5.77 -1.18
C PRO A 612 -12.30 -7.14 -1.31
N TYR A 613 -11.05 -7.16 -1.77
CA TYR A 613 -10.30 -8.38 -2.07
C TYR A 613 -10.27 -9.39 -0.91
N HIS A 614 -10.03 -8.93 0.33
CA HIS A 614 -10.02 -9.80 1.51
C HIS A 614 -11.38 -10.48 1.79
N ARG A 615 -12.50 -9.78 1.53
CA ARG A 615 -13.85 -10.36 1.65
C ARG A 615 -14.12 -11.37 0.54
N ALA A 616 -13.58 -11.15 -0.66
CA ALA A 616 -13.66 -12.11 -1.75
C ALA A 616 -12.94 -13.42 -1.39
N ILE A 617 -11.76 -13.36 -0.78
CA ILE A 617 -11.06 -14.55 -0.26
C ILE A 617 -11.89 -15.24 0.84
N ALA A 618 -12.46 -14.48 1.77
CA ALA A 618 -13.32 -15.04 2.82
C ALA A 618 -14.54 -15.80 2.26
N GLU A 619 -15.17 -15.23 1.23
CA GLU A 619 -16.30 -15.84 0.53
C GLU A 619 -15.89 -17.08 -0.26
N MET A 620 -14.74 -17.06 -0.95
CA MET A 620 -14.19 -18.24 -1.62
C MET A 620 -13.91 -19.38 -0.63
N MET A 621 -13.34 -19.05 0.54
CA MET A 621 -13.08 -20.01 1.61
C MET A 621 -14.36 -20.48 2.31
N GLY A 622 -15.48 -19.75 2.22
CA GLY A 622 -16.77 -20.12 2.81
C GLY A 622 -17.71 -20.92 1.90
N ALA A 623 -17.47 -20.88 0.59
CA ALA A 623 -18.24 -21.61 -0.41
C ALA A 623 -18.12 -23.14 -0.27
N ASP A 624 -19.17 -23.86 -0.63
CA ASP A 624 -19.14 -25.33 -0.68
C ASP A 624 -18.48 -25.84 -1.97
N MET A 625 -18.60 -25.05 -3.05
CA MET A 625 -17.96 -25.34 -4.33
C MET A 625 -17.72 -24.05 -5.11
N LEU A 626 -16.59 -23.99 -5.80
CA LEU A 626 -16.19 -22.86 -6.63
C LEU A 626 -16.44 -23.15 -8.11
N LEU A 627 -16.95 -22.17 -8.83
CA LEU A 627 -17.31 -22.27 -10.24
C LEU A 627 -16.36 -21.46 -11.10
N VAL A 628 -15.86 -22.05 -12.18
CA VAL A 628 -15.08 -21.33 -13.21
C VAL A 628 -15.63 -21.65 -14.61
N PHE A 629 -15.82 -20.60 -15.42
CA PHE A 629 -16.35 -20.67 -16.77
C PHE A 629 -15.32 -20.16 -17.77
N GLN A 630 -15.05 -20.92 -18.85
CA GLN A 630 -14.11 -20.50 -19.89
C GLN A 630 -14.24 -21.28 -21.20
N GLY A 631 -14.63 -20.61 -22.27
CA GLY A 631 -14.70 -21.12 -23.63
C GLY A 631 -13.39 -21.09 -24.41
N SER A 632 -13.46 -21.62 -25.63
CA SER A 632 -12.34 -21.96 -26.49
C SER A 632 -11.46 -20.77 -26.92
N ASN A 633 -12.03 -19.56 -27.00
CA ASN A 633 -11.28 -18.32 -27.31
C ASN A 633 -10.18 -17.99 -26.29
N PHE A 634 -10.24 -18.59 -25.10
CA PHE A 634 -9.28 -18.40 -24.04
C PHE A 634 -8.37 -19.63 -23.83
N ASN A 635 -8.29 -20.58 -24.76
CA ASN A 635 -7.54 -21.83 -24.56
C ASN A 635 -6.05 -21.64 -24.27
N THR A 636 -5.45 -20.52 -24.68
CA THR A 636 -4.05 -20.19 -24.36
C THR A 636 -3.90 -19.37 -23.08
N GLN A 637 -4.98 -19.11 -22.34
CA GLN A 637 -5.02 -18.27 -21.14
C GLN A 637 -5.52 -19.09 -19.95
N ILE A 638 -5.01 -18.76 -18.76
CA ILE A 638 -5.46 -19.35 -17.50
C ILE A 638 -5.89 -18.20 -16.56
N PRO A 639 -7.15 -18.17 -16.09
CA PRO A 639 -7.64 -17.12 -15.21
C PRO A 639 -6.87 -17.11 -13.89
N ALA A 640 -6.37 -15.94 -13.48
CA ALA A 640 -5.61 -15.84 -12.23
C ALA A 640 -6.38 -16.31 -10.99
N LYS A 641 -7.73 -16.21 -11.00
CA LYS A 641 -8.59 -16.64 -9.88
C LYS A 641 -8.49 -18.14 -9.55
N ILE A 642 -8.10 -18.99 -10.52
CA ILE A 642 -8.06 -20.43 -10.25
C ILE A 642 -6.99 -20.75 -9.19
N TYR A 643 -5.92 -19.97 -9.11
CA TYR A 643 -4.87 -20.18 -8.12
C TYR A 643 -5.35 -19.83 -6.71
N GLU A 644 -6.23 -18.83 -6.58
CA GLU A 644 -6.90 -18.49 -5.31
C GLU A 644 -7.95 -19.54 -4.95
N TYR A 645 -8.67 -20.08 -5.94
CA TYR A 645 -9.62 -21.18 -5.72
C TYR A 645 -8.92 -22.43 -5.21
N LEU A 646 -7.82 -22.81 -5.85
CA LEU A 646 -6.99 -23.94 -5.43
C LEU A 646 -6.46 -23.74 -4.00
N ARG A 647 -6.05 -22.51 -3.65
CA ARG A 647 -5.61 -22.18 -2.29
C ARG A 647 -6.75 -22.10 -1.28
N SER A 648 -7.99 -21.86 -1.71
CA SER A 648 -9.16 -21.80 -0.82
C SER A 648 -9.56 -23.18 -0.26
N GLU A 649 -8.93 -24.26 -0.74
CA GLU A 649 -9.19 -25.64 -0.31
C GLU A 649 -10.68 -26.00 -0.44
N ARG A 650 -11.31 -25.54 -1.53
CA ARG A 650 -12.68 -25.88 -1.88
C ARG A 650 -12.74 -26.67 -3.18
N PRO A 651 -13.72 -27.59 -3.32
CA PRO A 651 -13.97 -28.27 -4.58
C PRO A 651 -14.23 -27.28 -5.71
N ILE A 652 -13.77 -27.61 -6.92
CA ILE A 652 -13.93 -26.75 -8.09
C ILE A 652 -14.73 -27.51 -9.15
N LEU A 653 -15.82 -26.92 -9.63
CA LEU A 653 -16.45 -27.30 -10.89
C LEU A 653 -15.99 -26.33 -11.99
N ALA A 654 -15.21 -26.86 -12.91
CA ALA A 654 -14.67 -26.15 -14.05
C ALA A 654 -15.48 -26.46 -15.31
N VAL A 655 -16.37 -25.53 -15.66
CA VAL A 655 -17.16 -25.55 -16.88
C VAL A 655 -16.37 -24.85 -17.97
N VAL A 656 -15.49 -25.59 -18.63
CA VAL A 656 -14.45 -25.03 -19.51
C VAL A 656 -14.27 -25.87 -20.76
N ASP A 657 -13.67 -25.31 -21.81
CA ASP A 657 -13.21 -26.12 -22.95
C ASP A 657 -12.18 -27.17 -22.47
N PRO A 658 -12.45 -28.49 -22.62
CA PRO A 658 -11.55 -29.54 -22.16
C PRO A 658 -10.18 -29.55 -22.84
N ALA A 659 -10.06 -28.95 -24.02
CA ALA A 659 -8.80 -28.78 -24.76
C ALA A 659 -8.00 -27.55 -24.32
N GLY A 660 -8.58 -26.67 -23.50
CA GLY A 660 -7.95 -25.44 -23.06
C GLY A 660 -6.90 -25.61 -21.94
N GLY A 661 -6.00 -24.63 -21.83
CA GLY A 661 -4.97 -24.59 -20.80
C GLY A 661 -5.53 -24.58 -19.37
N THR A 662 -6.71 -24.01 -19.15
CA THR A 662 -7.39 -24.03 -17.83
C THR A 662 -7.76 -25.46 -17.44
N ALA A 663 -8.34 -26.26 -18.34
CA ALA A 663 -8.64 -27.67 -18.08
C ALA A 663 -7.36 -28.46 -17.82
N ALA A 664 -6.33 -28.29 -18.67
CA ALA A 664 -5.05 -28.96 -18.50
C ALA A 664 -4.38 -28.66 -17.15
N GLN A 665 -4.46 -27.41 -16.69
CA GLN A 665 -3.90 -27.01 -15.39
C GLN A 665 -4.69 -27.60 -14.22
N LEU A 666 -6.02 -27.59 -14.30
CA LEU A 666 -6.90 -28.05 -13.23
C LEU A 666 -6.93 -29.58 -13.07
N ARG A 667 -6.71 -30.36 -14.15
CA ARG A 667 -6.59 -31.84 -14.11
C ARG A 667 -5.49 -32.35 -13.17
N ARG A 668 -4.53 -31.50 -12.80
CA ARG A 668 -3.41 -31.83 -11.92
C ARG A 668 -3.78 -31.88 -10.44
N PHE A 669 -4.98 -31.44 -10.09
CA PHE A 669 -5.44 -31.29 -8.71
C PHE A 669 -6.61 -32.23 -8.43
N HIS A 670 -6.65 -32.78 -7.22
CA HIS A 670 -7.78 -33.55 -6.74
C HIS A 670 -8.95 -32.65 -6.34
N ALA A 671 -10.16 -33.23 -6.28
CA ALA A 671 -11.41 -32.51 -6.00
C ALA A 671 -11.72 -31.38 -7.01
N VAL A 672 -11.25 -31.55 -8.25
CA VAL A 672 -11.60 -30.69 -9.40
C VAL A 672 -12.37 -31.51 -10.42
N HIS A 673 -13.56 -31.03 -10.77
CA HIS A 673 -14.48 -31.65 -11.72
C HIS A 673 -14.52 -30.80 -12.98
N ILE A 674 -14.18 -31.39 -14.12
CA ILE A 674 -14.14 -30.67 -15.41
C ILE A 674 -15.34 -31.11 -16.24
N ALA A 675 -16.01 -30.15 -16.84
CA ALA A 675 -17.09 -30.37 -17.79
C ALA A 675 -16.90 -29.45 -19.00
N ASP A 676 -17.23 -29.95 -20.18
CA ASP A 676 -17.23 -29.15 -21.39
C ASP A 676 -18.32 -28.07 -21.29
N ILE A 677 -17.92 -26.81 -21.46
CA ILE A 677 -18.82 -25.65 -21.44
C ILE A 677 -19.93 -25.72 -22.49
N HIS A 678 -19.76 -26.50 -23.55
CA HIS A 678 -20.76 -26.66 -24.61
C HIS A 678 -21.67 -27.89 -24.44
N ALA A 679 -21.45 -28.73 -23.42
CA ALA A 679 -22.18 -29.99 -23.24
C ALA A 679 -22.94 -30.04 -21.90
N GLU A 680 -24.24 -29.73 -21.94
CA GLU A 680 -25.12 -29.70 -20.75
C GLU A 680 -25.12 -31.05 -20.00
N ASP A 681 -25.16 -32.17 -20.72
CA ASP A 681 -25.09 -33.51 -20.12
C ASP A 681 -23.78 -33.77 -19.39
N ALA A 682 -22.64 -33.32 -19.95
CA ALA A 682 -21.35 -33.46 -19.29
C ALA A 682 -21.28 -32.62 -18.01
N ILE A 683 -21.86 -31.41 -18.05
CA ILE A 683 -21.96 -30.53 -16.87
C ILE A 683 -22.84 -31.17 -15.80
N ARG A 684 -24.01 -31.72 -16.19
CA ARG A 684 -24.93 -32.43 -15.29
C ARG A 684 -24.22 -33.57 -14.55
N VAL A 685 -23.55 -34.46 -15.29
CA VAL A 685 -22.83 -35.62 -14.72
C VAL A 685 -21.71 -35.16 -13.79
N SER A 686 -20.88 -34.20 -14.22
CA SER A 686 -19.77 -33.70 -13.42
C SER A 686 -20.24 -32.96 -12.17
N LEU A 687 -21.33 -32.18 -12.25
CA LEU A 687 -21.93 -31.49 -11.12
C LEU A 687 -22.51 -32.50 -10.12
N LEU A 688 -23.27 -33.50 -10.58
CA LEU A 688 -23.80 -34.55 -9.70
C LEU A 688 -22.68 -35.30 -8.97
N ALA A 689 -21.62 -35.66 -9.69
CA ALA A 689 -20.43 -36.29 -9.11
C ALA A 689 -19.76 -35.38 -8.06
N ALA A 690 -19.62 -34.08 -8.35
CA ALA A 690 -19.05 -33.11 -7.42
C ALA A 690 -19.89 -32.92 -6.15
N LEU A 691 -21.22 -32.94 -6.29
CA LEU A 691 -22.17 -32.84 -5.18
C LEU A 691 -22.16 -34.10 -4.30
N GLY A 692 -22.09 -35.29 -4.89
CA GLY A 692 -22.14 -36.57 -4.17
C GLY A 692 -20.95 -36.81 -3.23
N VAL A 693 -19.82 -36.14 -3.47
CA VAL A 693 -18.62 -36.21 -2.59
C VAL A 693 -18.39 -34.91 -1.82
N CYS A 694 -19.27 -33.91 -1.97
CA CYS A 694 -19.14 -32.61 -1.34
C CYS A 694 -19.15 -32.75 0.19
N ALA A 695 -18.13 -32.23 0.86
CA ALA A 695 -17.91 -32.33 2.30
C ALA A 695 -17.65 -33.75 2.84
N SER A 696 -17.35 -34.73 1.97
CA SER A 696 -16.91 -36.06 2.42
C SER A 696 -15.49 -36.04 3.02
N PRO A 697 -15.15 -36.94 3.97
CA PRO A 697 -13.78 -37.07 4.48
C PRO A 697 -12.75 -37.36 3.38
N GLU A 698 -13.15 -38.14 2.37
CA GLU A 698 -12.30 -38.44 1.20
C GLU A 698 -11.97 -37.19 0.40
N GLN A 699 -12.95 -36.29 0.21
CA GLN A 699 -12.72 -35.02 -0.46
C GLN A 699 -11.81 -34.09 0.34
N GLN A 700 -11.94 -34.04 1.67
CA GLN A 700 -11.05 -33.26 2.52
C GLN A 700 -9.60 -33.76 2.43
N LEU A 701 -9.39 -35.08 2.41
CA LEU A 701 -8.07 -35.68 2.22
C LEU A 701 -7.51 -35.38 0.82
N ALA A 702 -8.36 -35.46 -0.21
CA ALA A 702 -8.01 -35.09 -1.58
C ALA A 702 -7.57 -33.61 -1.67
N LEU A 703 -8.32 -32.69 -1.06
CA LEU A 703 -7.96 -31.27 -1.01
C LEU A 703 -6.63 -31.04 -0.27
N ALA A 704 -6.42 -31.71 0.87
CA ALA A 704 -5.18 -31.61 1.63
C ALA A 704 -3.96 -32.12 0.84
N SER A 705 -4.13 -33.14 -0.01
CA SER A 705 -3.05 -33.68 -0.86
C SER A 705 -2.54 -32.68 -1.90
N ASN A 706 -3.36 -31.69 -2.28
CA ASN A 706 -2.97 -30.64 -3.23
C ASN A 706 -1.96 -29.64 -2.65
N ARG A 707 -1.78 -29.57 -1.32
CA ARG A 707 -1.08 -28.48 -0.62
C ARG A 707 0.31 -28.18 -1.17
N ASN A 708 1.16 -29.19 -1.38
CA ASN A 708 2.52 -29.00 -1.89
C ASN A 708 2.53 -28.42 -3.31
N LEU A 709 1.63 -28.91 -4.17
CA LEU A 709 1.51 -28.41 -5.54
C LEU A 709 0.97 -26.98 -5.54
N VAL A 710 -0.04 -26.68 -4.71
CA VAL A 710 -0.59 -25.33 -4.54
C VAL A 710 0.50 -24.37 -4.06
N LEU A 711 1.36 -24.75 -3.11
CA LEU A 711 2.48 -23.91 -2.65
C LEU A 711 3.45 -23.50 -3.76
N SER A 712 3.65 -24.34 -4.79
CA SER A 712 4.49 -24.00 -5.95
C SER A 712 3.92 -22.83 -6.78
N TYR A 713 2.61 -22.57 -6.67
CA TYR A 713 1.91 -21.45 -7.30
C TYR A 713 1.76 -20.22 -6.40
N SER A 714 2.40 -20.19 -5.23
CA SER A 714 2.47 -18.98 -4.43
C SER A 714 3.21 -17.87 -5.19
N ARG A 715 2.83 -16.61 -4.97
CA ARG A 715 3.52 -15.45 -5.58
C ARG A 715 4.99 -15.36 -5.18
N SER A 716 5.37 -15.82 -3.99
CA SER A 716 6.78 -15.93 -3.59
C SER A 716 7.55 -16.93 -4.48
N SER A 717 6.99 -18.12 -4.71
CA SER A 717 7.58 -19.12 -5.63
C SER A 717 7.72 -18.57 -7.06
N GLN A 718 6.68 -17.92 -7.58
CA GLN A 718 6.71 -17.31 -8.92
C GLN A 718 7.73 -16.16 -9.00
N ALA A 719 7.88 -15.36 -7.94
CA ALA A 719 8.91 -14.33 -7.85
C ALA A 719 10.33 -14.95 -7.83
N GLY A 720 10.49 -16.12 -7.20
CA GLY A 720 11.74 -16.90 -7.27
C GLY A 720 12.09 -17.33 -8.69
N SER A 721 11.11 -17.80 -9.46
CA SER A 721 11.31 -18.12 -10.90
C SER A 721 11.68 -16.89 -11.72
N LEU A 722 11.03 -15.74 -11.47
CA LEU A 722 11.35 -14.48 -12.14
C LEU A 722 12.75 -13.97 -11.76
N GLY A 723 13.12 -14.03 -10.48
CA GLY A 723 14.44 -13.64 -9.98
C GLY A 723 15.57 -14.43 -10.64
N ARG A 724 15.43 -15.76 -10.72
CA ARG A 724 16.41 -16.62 -11.44
C ARG A 724 16.52 -16.27 -12.92
N LEU A 725 15.41 -15.91 -13.58
CA LEU A 725 15.45 -15.44 -14.96
C LEU A 725 16.19 -14.10 -15.05
N PHE A 726 15.92 -13.17 -14.14
CA PHE A 726 16.60 -11.88 -14.09
C PHE A 726 18.11 -12.02 -13.88
N ASP A 727 18.54 -12.93 -13.00
CA ASP A 727 19.95 -13.22 -12.77
C ASP A 727 20.65 -13.66 -14.05
N ARG A 728 20.11 -14.67 -14.75
CA ARG A 728 20.67 -15.14 -16.03
C ARG A 728 20.79 -14.03 -17.07
N ILE A 729 19.76 -13.18 -17.19
CA ILE A 729 19.75 -12.10 -18.17
C ILE A 729 20.74 -10.99 -17.80
N ALA A 730 20.87 -10.67 -16.52
CA ALA A 730 21.81 -9.66 -16.04
C ALA A 730 23.27 -10.11 -16.21
N GLU A 731 23.57 -11.40 -16.01
CA GLU A 731 24.91 -11.98 -16.17
C GLU A 731 25.37 -12.06 -17.64
N THR A 732 24.44 -12.28 -18.58
CA THR A 732 24.76 -12.36 -20.01
C THR A 732 25.05 -10.99 -20.63
N SER A 733 24.81 -9.89 -19.89
CA SER A 733 24.93 -8.50 -20.37
C SER A 733 26.18 -7.77 -19.85
N THR A 734 26.96 -8.41 -18.97
CA THR A 734 28.32 -8.00 -18.56
C THR A 734 29.35 -8.73 -19.40
#